data_AF-A0A955A797-F1
#
_entry.id   AF-A0A955A797-F1
#
_cell.length_a   1.000
_cell.length_b   1.000
_cell.length_c   1.000
_cell.angle_alpha   90.00
_cell.angle_beta   90.00
_cell.angle_gamma   90.00
#
_symmetry.space_group_name_H-M   'P 1'
#
loop_
_entity.id
_entity.type
_entity.pdbx_description
1 polymer ?
#
loop_
_entity_poly.entity_id
_entity_poly.type
_entity_poly.pdbx_seq_one_letter_code
_entity_poly.pdbx_strand_id
1 'polypeptide(L)'
;MTLRGKTQLVAISLQTGGQGFQGGGVRYAPDRPAPDQPLPDVMVQPVDWARAARDLLRIKRCVANLILDAREGRPRRNNEFQEAVADLAAKLCPSGAYSMVAWDQDPQLEIYQPQLAEVPWEAFLEPLRTCVNSSCDQAGVPAEPTRAVCDCGSALETVERPAAIRRKLSFIERSSAPSPPPEGREFLIVADPLGDLCANTDAICKNHVLQIRELLESAGLTVRILSGAGATYDQVMRNIRSEKMIGMYYFGHGELPPDSNQNCLVLADETPLYAVDIKEANPRMRFVFLNACHAAAAGADWGVERPFLGIANAFARGGVQKTVIAPIWKIINTHAAAAGLMFFQHLCNQLSIGEALRIVREHSYQSFQQGEPDLLWAAYRQLGDAGQTLVKPPVETPSSASGDETSASRVFAGGGFQPEYFAFDVSPVIAGAVRRRQRHERRQLSRLDLLAGCLQQGQLLRTGLAELSLDADNVARAIDELAIDEISDNDSIEHGAVSNSLVTQATDFGAETREIVRQCDALAAERGLSEQITERDLVNRLLASVWKDVVDAKAVACDADQVRAAIHAAQQRHGLDDNGCLMLDGLESGAREVIELAHSLSQWRGICPIPTRLMFVAFLQREGSAASRLVESQQVYLDLLCATLIHFSGHDHEDSPETFPLGWEASSRIVAPMVRHAKLHSDKPLVSEFQLFESFCAVAPPEFKSLLRALPGLFRVDLDGLFGDAPEPAAEAANLEGQGEPAYNAEETATAEPEENTRFSASQFDEAAWRLFQLAVAWAHLQGSPSVRTPHLFAALVDDGMTVIGMLLRRRDLDPETTKVAMLSLVPPSELCQPSGEIRISRSVWELLKAAEQRSFQRHATRISCQDITHAFRKAKGGIVGQTLATRGMPLDDWA
;
A
#
# COMPACT_ATOMS: atom_id res chain seq x y z
N MET A 1 29.95 -20.30 16.46
CA MET A 1 29.98 -19.06 15.65
C MET A 1 28.55 -18.73 15.26
N THR A 2 27.87 -17.94 16.09
CA THR A 2 26.48 -17.52 15.88
C THR A 2 26.50 -16.30 14.95
N LEU A 3 26.42 -16.54 13.64
CA LEU A 3 26.20 -15.50 12.65
C LEU A 3 24.81 -14.90 12.91
N ARG A 4 24.73 -13.79 13.66
CA ARG A 4 23.58 -12.88 13.52
C ARG A 4 23.63 -12.42 12.06
N GLY A 5 22.78 -13.00 11.23
CA GLY A 5 22.70 -12.68 9.80
C GLY A 5 22.51 -11.18 9.65
N LYS A 6 23.37 -10.53 8.87
CA LYS A 6 23.15 -9.14 8.47
C LYS A 6 21.95 -9.13 7.53
N THR A 7 20.93 -8.34 7.82
CA THR A 7 19.75 -8.21 6.96
C THR A 7 19.91 -6.96 6.09
N GLN A 8 19.53 -7.03 4.82
CA GLN A 8 19.48 -5.88 3.92
C GLN A 8 18.04 -5.54 3.58
N LEU A 9 17.64 -4.30 3.85
CA LEU A 9 16.36 -3.78 3.39
C LEU A 9 16.44 -3.45 1.90
N VAL A 10 15.47 -3.93 1.12
CA VAL A 10 15.31 -3.60 -0.30
C VAL A 10 13.90 -3.11 -0.54
N ALA A 11 13.77 -1.84 -0.87
CA ALA A 11 12.52 -1.25 -1.34
C ALA A 11 12.26 -1.66 -2.79
N ILE A 12 11.09 -2.24 -3.04
CA ILE A 12 10.63 -2.64 -4.36
C ILE A 12 9.38 -1.82 -4.69
N SER A 13 9.47 -1.03 -5.76
CA SER A 13 8.35 -0.21 -6.20
C SER A 13 8.14 -0.24 -7.72
N LEU A 14 6.93 0.07 -8.17
CA LEU A 14 6.62 0.33 -9.56
C LEU A 14 7.10 1.72 -9.95
N GLN A 15 7.89 1.82 -11.02
CA GLN A 15 8.21 3.09 -11.66
C GLN A 15 7.28 3.30 -12.85
N THR A 16 6.45 4.34 -12.81
CA THR A 16 5.66 4.80 -13.96
C THR A 16 6.52 5.74 -14.81
N GLY A 17 6.65 5.46 -16.11
CA GLY A 17 7.63 6.12 -16.98
C GLY A 17 7.52 7.66 -17.03
N GLY A 18 8.63 8.34 -16.69
CA GLY A 18 8.90 9.75 -17.02
C GLY A 18 9.57 9.88 -18.40
N GLN A 19 9.66 11.11 -18.92
CA GLN A 19 10.12 11.42 -20.29
C GLN A 19 11.41 10.65 -20.66
N GLY A 20 11.28 9.66 -21.54
CA GLY A 20 12.38 8.85 -22.06
C GLY A 20 12.19 7.34 -21.91
N PHE A 21 11.39 6.89 -20.93
CA PHE A 21 11.09 5.47 -20.72
C PHE A 21 9.65 5.13 -21.15
N GLN A 22 9.49 4.58 -22.35
CA GLN A 22 8.22 4.00 -22.78
C GLN A 22 8.07 2.60 -22.16
N GLY A 23 7.40 2.53 -21.01
CA GLY A 23 7.09 1.29 -20.29
C GLY A 23 7.59 1.37 -18.85
N GLY A 24 6.68 1.26 -17.88
CA GLY A 24 7.05 1.22 -16.47
C GLY A 24 7.95 0.02 -16.13
N GLY A 25 8.59 0.06 -14.96
CA GLY A 25 9.51 -0.98 -14.51
C GLY A 25 9.39 -1.26 -13.02
N VAL A 26 10.12 -2.26 -12.54
CA VAL A 26 10.33 -2.50 -11.11
C VAL A 26 11.61 -1.78 -10.71
N ARG A 27 11.46 -0.83 -9.79
CA ARG A 27 12.56 -0.12 -9.15
C ARG A 27 12.95 -0.88 -7.89
N TYR A 28 14.25 -1.14 -7.78
CA TYR A 28 14.89 -1.72 -6.62
C TYR A 28 15.81 -0.66 -6.01
N ALA A 29 15.53 -0.28 -4.77
CA ALA A 29 16.33 0.65 -4.00
C ALA A 29 16.79 -0.06 -2.72
N PRO A 30 18.07 -0.44 -2.61
CA PRO A 30 18.61 -0.89 -1.34
C PRO A 30 18.59 0.26 -0.34
N ASP A 31 18.28 -0.02 0.91
CA ASP A 31 18.58 0.93 1.99
C ASP A 31 20.11 1.03 2.14
N ARG A 32 20.60 2.23 2.47
CA ARG A 32 22.01 2.67 2.25
C ARG A 32 23.03 1.60 2.71
N PRO A 33 24.07 1.30 1.91
CA PRO A 33 25.12 0.37 2.31
C PRO A 33 25.93 0.88 3.50
N ALA A 34 26.73 -0.03 4.07
CA ALA A 34 27.76 0.30 5.02
C ALA A 34 28.69 1.43 4.49
N PRO A 35 29.25 2.28 5.39
CA PRO A 35 30.07 3.47 5.11
C PRO A 35 31.10 3.38 3.97
N ASP A 36 31.60 2.18 3.72
CA ASP A 36 32.79 1.93 2.90
C ASP A 36 32.44 1.37 1.51
N GLN A 37 31.14 1.19 1.21
CA GLN A 37 30.66 0.68 -0.07
C GLN A 37 29.98 1.79 -0.87
N PRO A 38 30.28 1.92 -2.18
CA PRO A 38 29.56 2.86 -3.03
C PRO A 38 28.05 2.59 -2.93
N LEU A 39 27.24 3.66 -2.91
CA LEU A 39 25.78 3.56 -2.98
C LEU A 39 25.43 2.64 -4.15
N PRO A 40 24.61 1.59 -3.96
CA PRO A 40 24.30 0.68 -5.04
C PRO A 40 23.39 1.47 -5.97
N ASP A 41 23.66 1.39 -7.27
CA ASP A 41 22.83 2.08 -8.25
C ASP A 41 21.38 1.66 -8.06
N VAL A 42 20.46 2.65 -8.10
CA VAL A 42 19.03 2.36 -8.18
C VAL A 42 18.82 1.53 -9.44
N MET A 43 18.39 0.29 -9.26
CA MET A 43 18.23 -0.65 -10.35
C MET A 43 16.78 -0.60 -10.83
N VAL A 44 16.60 -0.30 -12.12
CA VAL A 44 15.28 -0.30 -12.75
C VAL A 44 15.24 -1.45 -13.74
N GLN A 45 14.37 -2.42 -13.49
CA GLN A 45 14.10 -3.51 -14.42
C GLN A 45 12.86 -3.15 -15.25
N PRO A 46 12.97 -2.95 -16.57
CA PRO A 46 11.80 -2.74 -17.43
C PRO A 46 10.93 -3.99 -17.44
N VAL A 47 9.60 -3.84 -17.31
CA VAL A 47 8.68 -4.97 -17.22
C VAL A 47 7.55 -4.86 -18.23
N ASP A 48 7.35 -5.92 -19.02
CA ASP A 48 6.10 -6.16 -19.74
C ASP A 48 5.07 -6.76 -18.78
N TRP A 49 4.25 -5.88 -18.20
CA TRP A 49 3.24 -6.24 -17.19
C TRP A 49 2.23 -7.27 -17.67
N ALA A 50 1.86 -7.25 -18.96
CA ALA A 50 0.92 -8.22 -19.51
C ALA A 50 1.54 -9.63 -19.55
N ARG A 51 2.84 -9.73 -19.83
CA ARG A 51 3.57 -11.01 -19.75
C ARG A 51 3.74 -11.46 -18.30
N ALA A 52 4.15 -10.58 -17.39
CA ALA A 52 4.31 -10.91 -15.98
C ALA A 52 3.00 -11.43 -15.35
N ALA A 53 1.86 -10.79 -15.66
CA ALA A 53 0.55 -11.24 -15.20
C ALA A 53 0.19 -12.65 -15.72
N ARG A 54 0.50 -12.96 -17.00
CA ARG A 54 0.29 -14.30 -17.58
C ARG A 54 1.12 -15.37 -16.86
N ASP A 55 2.37 -15.07 -16.55
CA ASP A 55 3.24 -16.02 -15.84
C ASP A 55 2.74 -16.26 -14.42
N LEU A 56 2.24 -15.23 -13.71
CA LEU A 56 1.63 -15.46 -12.41
C LEU A 56 0.37 -16.34 -12.50
N LEU A 57 -0.51 -16.11 -13.47
CA LEU A 57 -1.68 -16.96 -13.67
C LEU A 57 -1.27 -18.42 -13.98
N ARG A 58 -0.18 -18.61 -14.73
CA ARG A 58 0.41 -19.93 -14.99
C ARG A 58 0.88 -20.57 -13.67
N ILE A 59 1.56 -19.81 -12.80
CA ILE A 59 1.98 -20.29 -11.47
C ILE A 59 0.76 -20.71 -10.64
N LYS A 60 -0.26 -19.86 -10.51
CA LYS A 60 -1.51 -20.17 -9.75
C LYS A 60 -2.17 -21.45 -10.25
N ARG A 61 -2.20 -21.68 -11.58
CA ARG A 61 -2.70 -22.91 -12.19
C ARG A 61 -1.84 -24.13 -11.84
N CYS A 62 -0.51 -24.01 -11.88
CA CYS A 62 0.40 -25.09 -11.50
C CYS A 62 0.22 -25.49 -10.03
N VAL A 63 0.07 -24.51 -9.13
CA VAL A 63 -0.22 -24.75 -7.70
C VAL A 63 -1.53 -25.53 -7.53
N ALA A 64 -2.61 -25.12 -8.23
CA ALA A 64 -3.88 -25.82 -8.17
C ALA A 64 -3.76 -27.29 -8.62
N ASN A 65 -3.02 -27.56 -9.70
CA ASN A 65 -2.78 -28.91 -10.19
C ASN A 65 -1.96 -29.75 -9.19
N LEU A 66 -0.91 -29.18 -8.59
CA LEU A 66 -0.08 -29.87 -7.61
C LEU A 66 -0.88 -30.22 -6.34
N ILE A 67 -1.78 -29.35 -5.91
CA ILE A 67 -2.68 -29.63 -4.78
C ILE A 67 -3.64 -30.79 -5.13
N LEU A 68 -4.17 -30.82 -6.35
CA LEU A 68 -5.01 -31.94 -6.81
C LEU A 68 -4.21 -33.25 -6.83
N ASP A 69 -2.99 -33.22 -7.37
CA ASP A 69 -2.12 -34.40 -7.37
C ASP A 69 -1.82 -34.89 -5.96
N ALA A 70 -1.50 -33.99 -5.03
CA ALA A 70 -1.27 -34.36 -3.64
C ALA A 70 -2.50 -34.97 -2.95
N ARG A 71 -3.68 -34.40 -3.18
CA ARG A 71 -4.96 -34.92 -2.65
C ARG A 71 -5.28 -36.32 -3.18
N GLU A 72 -4.89 -36.60 -4.43
CA GLU A 72 -5.06 -37.89 -5.07
C GLU A 72 -3.88 -38.86 -4.82
N GLY A 73 -2.86 -38.46 -4.05
CA GLY A 73 -1.66 -39.26 -3.81
C GLY A 73 -0.82 -39.52 -5.07
N ARG A 74 -0.95 -38.66 -6.09
CA ARG A 74 -0.22 -38.76 -7.35
C ARG A 74 1.13 -38.03 -7.25
N PRO A 75 2.20 -38.58 -7.83
CA PRO A 75 3.47 -37.88 -7.90
C PRO A 75 3.38 -36.68 -8.86
N ARG A 76 4.26 -35.70 -8.65
CA ARG A 76 4.45 -34.56 -9.54
C ARG A 76 4.93 -35.03 -10.91
N ARG A 77 4.30 -34.53 -11.98
CA ARG A 77 4.51 -35.05 -13.35
C ARG A 77 5.53 -34.26 -14.19
N ASN A 78 5.76 -32.98 -13.90
CA ASN A 78 6.60 -32.09 -14.70
C ASN A 78 7.18 -30.92 -13.87
N ASN A 79 8.05 -30.13 -14.49
CA ASN A 79 8.68 -28.94 -13.90
C ASN A 79 7.96 -27.62 -14.25
N GLU A 80 6.67 -27.68 -14.64
CA GLU A 80 5.94 -26.49 -15.14
C GLU A 80 5.88 -25.35 -14.11
N PHE A 81 5.81 -25.69 -12.81
CA PHE A 81 5.86 -24.69 -11.74
C PHE A 81 7.19 -23.96 -11.73
N GLN A 82 8.32 -24.69 -11.75
CA GLN A 82 9.65 -24.09 -11.74
C GLN A 82 9.91 -23.26 -13.00
N GLU A 83 9.48 -23.75 -14.17
CA GLU A 83 9.58 -23.00 -15.43
C GLU A 83 8.79 -21.68 -15.38
N ALA A 84 7.54 -21.72 -14.91
CA ALA A 84 6.71 -20.51 -14.79
C ALA A 84 7.30 -19.50 -13.79
N VAL A 85 7.86 -19.98 -12.69
CA VAL A 85 8.54 -19.15 -11.69
C VAL A 85 9.82 -18.53 -12.26
N ALA A 86 10.63 -19.31 -12.99
CA ALA A 86 11.84 -18.81 -13.64
C ALA A 86 11.52 -17.77 -14.71
N ASP A 87 10.47 -18.01 -15.51
CA ASP A 87 9.97 -17.08 -16.52
C ASP A 87 9.56 -15.74 -15.89
N LEU A 88 8.83 -15.77 -14.76
CA LEU A 88 8.42 -14.57 -14.05
C LEU A 88 9.62 -13.82 -13.43
N ALA A 89 10.52 -14.55 -12.76
CA ALA A 89 11.71 -13.99 -12.13
C ALA A 89 12.62 -13.29 -13.15
N ALA A 90 12.81 -13.87 -14.34
CA ALA A 90 13.61 -13.27 -15.41
C ALA A 90 13.02 -11.95 -15.97
N LYS A 91 11.72 -11.70 -15.75
CA LYS A 91 11.05 -10.46 -16.18
C LYS A 91 11.09 -9.39 -15.11
N LEU A 92 10.97 -9.79 -13.85
CA LEU A 92 10.90 -8.85 -12.73
C LEU A 92 12.29 -8.47 -12.21
N CYS A 93 13.27 -9.38 -12.24
CA CYS A 93 14.58 -9.16 -11.63
C CYS A 93 15.71 -8.98 -12.67
N PRO A 94 16.60 -8.00 -12.50
CA PRO A 94 17.62 -7.60 -13.51
C PRO A 94 18.82 -8.55 -13.68
N SER A 95 19.16 -9.40 -12.70
CA SER A 95 20.27 -10.37 -12.84
C SER A 95 20.08 -11.63 -11.97
N GLY A 96 18.83 -12.08 -11.85
CA GLY A 96 18.42 -13.12 -10.92
C GLY A 96 17.70 -12.55 -9.70
N ALA A 97 17.05 -13.42 -8.93
CA ALA A 97 16.03 -13.03 -7.97
C ALA A 97 16.45 -11.97 -6.94
N TYR A 98 17.68 -12.06 -6.42
CA TYR A 98 18.19 -11.21 -5.33
C TYR A 98 19.65 -10.80 -5.50
N SER A 99 20.11 -10.70 -6.75
CA SER A 99 21.48 -10.26 -7.09
C SER A 99 21.83 -8.84 -6.59
N MET A 100 20.81 -8.04 -6.29
CA MET A 100 20.90 -6.72 -5.67
C MET A 100 21.22 -6.73 -4.16
N VAL A 101 21.19 -7.90 -3.52
CA VAL A 101 21.46 -8.06 -2.09
C VAL A 101 22.85 -8.65 -1.92
N ALA A 102 23.64 -8.05 -1.02
CA ALA A 102 24.97 -8.54 -0.69
C ALA A 102 24.96 -10.06 -0.38
N TRP A 103 25.98 -10.76 -0.87
CA TRP A 103 26.04 -12.22 -0.83
C TRP A 103 25.96 -12.82 0.59
N ASP A 104 26.43 -12.08 1.60
CA ASP A 104 26.42 -12.46 3.02
C ASP A 104 25.18 -11.94 3.78
N GLN A 105 24.18 -11.39 3.08
CA GLN A 105 23.01 -10.74 3.69
C GLN A 105 21.69 -11.43 3.33
N ASP A 106 20.78 -11.44 4.31
CA ASP A 106 19.39 -11.90 4.15
C ASP A 106 18.52 -10.72 3.65
N PRO A 107 17.79 -10.85 2.53
CA PRO A 107 16.89 -9.79 2.05
C PRO A 107 15.66 -9.66 2.95
N GLN A 108 15.35 -8.41 3.25
CA GLN A 108 14.08 -7.99 3.82
C GLN A 108 13.43 -7.03 2.83
N LEU A 109 12.32 -7.45 2.24
CA LEU A 109 11.68 -6.72 1.15
C LEU A 109 10.61 -5.78 1.68
N GLU A 110 10.61 -4.55 1.19
CA GLU A 110 9.53 -3.60 1.39
C GLU A 110 8.82 -3.38 0.06
N ILE A 111 7.54 -3.74 0.00
CA ILE A 111 6.75 -3.72 -1.23
C ILE A 111 5.71 -2.61 -1.13
N TYR A 112 5.82 -1.63 -2.01
CA TYR A 112 4.96 -0.44 -1.97
C TYR A 112 3.63 -0.60 -2.72
N GLN A 113 3.52 -1.57 -3.63
CA GLN A 113 2.33 -1.75 -4.47
C GLN A 113 1.72 -3.17 -4.39
N PRO A 114 0.38 -3.30 -4.36
CA PRO A 114 -0.32 -4.58 -4.26
C PRO A 114 0.04 -5.60 -5.37
N GLN A 115 0.29 -5.13 -6.59
CA GLN A 115 0.63 -6.01 -7.73
C GLN A 115 1.95 -6.77 -7.47
N LEU A 116 2.92 -6.10 -6.86
CA LEU A 116 4.19 -6.69 -6.48
C LEU A 116 4.06 -7.59 -5.24
N ALA A 117 3.06 -7.34 -4.39
CA ALA A 117 2.77 -8.20 -3.25
C ALA A 117 2.21 -9.56 -3.69
N GLU A 118 1.54 -9.65 -4.84
CA GLU A 118 1.07 -10.93 -5.40
C GLU A 118 2.19 -11.81 -5.98
N VAL A 119 3.39 -11.26 -6.19
CA VAL A 119 4.52 -12.02 -6.73
C VAL A 119 5.02 -13.02 -5.67
N PRO A 120 5.24 -14.30 -6.04
CA PRO A 120 5.76 -15.31 -5.14
C PRO A 120 7.28 -15.25 -5.08
N TRP A 121 7.79 -14.15 -4.52
CA TRP A 121 9.21 -13.91 -4.28
C TRP A 121 9.89 -15.09 -3.59
N GLU A 122 9.16 -15.81 -2.74
CA GLU A 122 9.61 -16.99 -2.02
C GLU A 122 9.95 -18.18 -2.93
N ALA A 123 9.25 -18.29 -4.07
CA ALA A 123 9.44 -19.36 -5.04
C ALA A 123 10.67 -19.13 -5.93
N PHE A 124 11.19 -17.90 -5.98
CA PHE A 124 12.25 -17.54 -6.92
C PHE A 124 13.54 -18.32 -6.62
N LEU A 125 14.15 -18.82 -7.70
CA LEU A 125 15.39 -19.57 -7.66
C LEU A 125 16.57 -18.62 -7.86
N GLU A 126 17.62 -18.86 -7.10
CA GLU A 126 18.89 -18.16 -7.20
C GLU A 126 19.95 -19.11 -7.78
N PRO A 127 20.68 -18.70 -8.84
CA PRO A 127 21.82 -19.45 -9.33
C PRO A 127 22.99 -19.30 -8.36
N LEU A 128 23.45 -20.42 -7.79
CA LEU A 128 24.59 -20.49 -6.88
C LEU A 128 25.73 -21.26 -7.54
N ARG A 129 26.98 -20.92 -7.22
CA ARG A 129 28.13 -21.69 -7.69
C ARG A 129 28.60 -22.66 -6.61
N THR A 130 28.73 -23.94 -6.89
CA THR A 130 29.17 -24.96 -5.92
C THR A 130 30.33 -25.80 -6.46
N CYS A 131 31.18 -26.32 -5.56
CA CYS A 131 32.31 -27.16 -5.94
C CYS A 131 31.85 -28.52 -6.47
N VAL A 132 32.32 -28.89 -7.67
CA VAL A 132 32.02 -30.20 -8.30
C VAL A 132 32.73 -31.38 -7.63
N ASN A 133 33.78 -31.12 -6.84
CA ASN A 133 34.50 -32.17 -6.15
C ASN A 133 33.80 -32.51 -4.84
N SER A 134 33.06 -33.62 -4.82
CA SER A 134 32.32 -34.11 -3.66
C SER A 134 33.18 -34.42 -2.43
N SER A 135 34.49 -34.62 -2.62
CA SER A 135 35.46 -34.85 -1.53
C SER A 135 36.06 -33.56 -0.97
N CYS A 136 35.66 -32.40 -1.49
CA CYS A 136 36.09 -31.09 -1.00
C CYS A 136 35.28 -30.69 0.24
N ASP A 137 35.93 -30.08 1.24
CA ASP A 137 35.22 -29.52 2.42
C ASP A 137 34.24 -28.39 2.05
N GLN A 138 34.37 -27.82 0.84
CA GLN A 138 33.48 -26.82 0.26
C GLN A 138 32.48 -27.42 -0.75
N ALA A 139 32.39 -28.75 -0.86
CA ALA A 139 31.39 -29.42 -1.69
C ALA A 139 29.98 -29.04 -1.24
N GLY A 140 29.15 -28.55 -2.17
CA GLY A 140 27.79 -28.08 -1.87
C GLY A 140 27.71 -26.77 -1.08
N VAL A 141 28.84 -26.18 -0.67
CA VAL A 141 28.88 -24.83 -0.08
C VAL A 141 28.82 -23.80 -1.21
N PRO A 142 27.86 -22.88 -1.20
CA PRO A 142 27.79 -21.82 -2.20
C PRO A 142 29.03 -20.92 -2.15
N ALA A 143 29.65 -20.70 -3.30
CA ALA A 143 30.74 -19.75 -3.52
C ALA A 143 30.22 -18.45 -4.12
N GLU A 144 30.98 -17.36 -3.96
CA GLU A 144 30.65 -16.06 -4.56
C GLU A 144 30.40 -16.18 -6.07
N PRO A 145 29.39 -15.48 -6.63
CA PRO A 145 28.99 -15.63 -8.04
C PRO A 145 30.12 -15.37 -9.04
N THR A 146 31.04 -14.46 -8.72
CA THR A 146 32.19 -14.07 -9.54
C THR A 146 33.33 -15.09 -9.49
N ARG A 147 33.31 -16.02 -8.53
CA ARG A 147 34.37 -16.99 -8.33
C ARG A 147 34.28 -18.11 -9.36
N ALA A 148 35.36 -18.37 -10.10
CA ALA A 148 35.40 -19.39 -11.16
C ALA A 148 35.83 -20.79 -10.68
N VAL A 149 36.62 -20.85 -9.61
CA VAL A 149 37.27 -22.08 -9.11
C VAL A 149 37.18 -22.13 -7.59
N CYS A 150 36.93 -23.31 -7.04
CA CYS A 150 36.92 -23.58 -5.60
C CYS A 150 38.34 -23.46 -5.00
N ASP A 151 38.45 -23.31 -3.68
CA ASP A 151 39.73 -23.32 -2.96
C ASP A 151 40.55 -24.60 -3.19
N CYS A 152 39.89 -25.73 -3.48
CA CYS A 152 40.57 -26.99 -3.82
C CYS A 152 41.07 -27.07 -5.28
N GLY A 153 40.92 -26.00 -6.08
CA GLY A 153 41.32 -25.96 -7.49
C GLY A 153 40.32 -26.61 -8.45
N SER A 154 39.21 -27.17 -7.98
CA SER A 154 38.16 -27.76 -8.82
C SER A 154 37.21 -26.68 -9.37
N ALA A 155 36.64 -26.94 -10.55
CA ALA A 155 35.67 -26.04 -11.16
C ALA A 155 34.43 -25.86 -10.29
N LEU A 156 33.79 -24.70 -10.39
CA LEU A 156 32.49 -24.44 -9.78
C LEU A 156 31.38 -24.59 -10.82
N GLU A 157 30.38 -25.42 -10.53
CA GLU A 157 29.16 -25.55 -11.33
C GLU A 157 28.05 -24.65 -10.80
N THR A 158 27.09 -24.30 -11.66
CA THR A 158 25.92 -23.50 -11.26
C THR A 158 24.78 -24.43 -10.86
N VAL A 159 24.26 -24.26 -9.64
CA VAL A 159 23.11 -24.97 -9.09
C VAL A 159 22.06 -23.95 -8.68
N GLU A 160 20.81 -24.17 -9.07
CA GLU A 160 19.70 -23.31 -8.65
C GLU A 160 19.15 -23.76 -7.29
N ARG A 161 18.95 -22.80 -6.37
CA ARG A 161 18.37 -23.04 -5.04
C ARG A 161 17.29 -22.00 -4.75
N PRO A 162 16.18 -22.37 -4.07
CA PRO A 162 15.20 -21.38 -3.64
C PRO A 162 15.82 -20.31 -2.75
N ALA A 163 15.65 -19.05 -3.12
CA ALA A 163 16.23 -17.94 -2.40
C ALA A 163 15.69 -17.81 -0.97
N ALA A 164 14.40 -18.14 -0.77
CA ALA A 164 13.76 -18.13 0.53
C ALA A 164 14.34 -19.15 1.53
N ILE A 165 14.98 -20.20 1.01
CA ILE A 165 15.73 -21.19 1.78
C ILE A 165 17.17 -20.70 1.98
N ARG A 166 17.81 -20.14 0.95
CA ARG A 166 19.20 -19.73 1.05
C ARG A 166 19.40 -18.49 1.92
N ARG A 167 18.48 -17.52 1.87
CA ARG A 167 18.64 -16.17 2.42
C ARG A 167 17.55 -15.75 3.43
N LYS A 168 16.80 -16.69 4.03
CA LYS A 168 15.74 -16.43 5.03
C LYS A 168 14.85 -15.22 4.69
N LEU A 169 14.37 -15.18 3.45
CA LEU A 169 13.59 -14.06 2.89
C LEU A 169 12.44 -13.64 3.82
N SER A 170 12.37 -12.34 4.09
CA SER A 170 11.33 -11.70 4.92
C SER A 170 10.80 -10.41 4.27
N PHE A 171 9.68 -9.90 4.77
CA PHE A 171 9.00 -8.70 4.26
C PHE A 171 8.67 -7.73 5.40
N ILE A 172 8.60 -6.43 5.11
CA ILE A 172 8.18 -5.40 6.06
C ILE A 172 6.80 -4.87 5.71
N GLU A 173 5.95 -4.75 6.74
CA GLU A 173 4.71 -3.96 6.70
C GLU A 173 4.92 -2.73 7.58
N ARG A 174 4.94 -1.51 7.02
CA ARG A 174 5.02 -0.28 7.83
C ARG A 174 3.66 0.05 8.43
N SER A 175 3.61 0.25 9.75
CA SER A 175 2.44 0.85 10.41
C SER A 175 2.80 2.19 11.03
N SER A 176 1.86 3.12 10.99
CA SER A 176 1.87 4.35 11.79
C SER A 176 1.74 3.98 13.28
N ALA A 177 2.78 4.30 14.05
CA ALA A 177 2.98 4.06 15.48
C ALA A 177 3.43 2.62 15.89
N PRO A 178 4.61 2.47 16.51
CA PRO A 178 5.00 1.23 17.18
C PRO A 178 4.19 1.02 18.46
N SER A 179 3.64 -0.18 18.65
CA SER A 179 3.10 -0.62 19.94
C SER A 179 4.24 -1.14 20.82
N PRO A 180 4.23 -0.91 22.14
CA PRO A 180 5.22 -1.46 23.05
C PRO A 180 5.22 -3.00 22.99
N PRO A 181 6.38 -3.66 23.14
CA PRO A 181 6.45 -5.11 23.10
C PRO A 181 5.61 -5.74 24.23
N PRO A 182 4.78 -6.76 23.95
CA PRO A 182 4.04 -7.44 25.01
C PRO A 182 4.99 -8.17 25.96
N GLU A 183 4.77 -7.98 27.26
CA GLU A 183 5.42 -8.76 28.33
C GLU A 183 4.69 -10.09 28.62
N GLY A 184 3.67 -10.41 27.81
CA GLY A 184 2.84 -11.59 27.94
C GLY A 184 3.61 -12.91 27.87
N ARG A 185 3.08 -13.94 28.54
CA ARG A 185 3.59 -15.33 28.51
C ARG A 185 2.54 -16.34 28.05
N GLU A 186 1.38 -15.88 27.59
CA GLU A 186 0.31 -16.74 27.09
C GLU A 186 0.41 -16.91 25.57
N PHE A 187 0.15 -18.11 25.08
CA PHE A 187 0.13 -18.44 23.65
C PHE A 187 -1.21 -19.03 23.27
N LEU A 188 -1.84 -18.50 22.21
CA LEU A 188 -3.12 -18.98 21.72
C LEU A 188 -2.92 -20.03 20.61
N ILE A 189 -3.59 -21.16 20.71
CA ILE A 189 -3.76 -22.10 19.60
C ILE A 189 -5.23 -22.16 19.24
N VAL A 190 -5.55 -21.85 17.98
CA VAL A 190 -6.88 -22.05 17.39
C VAL A 190 -6.76 -23.19 16.39
N ALA A 191 -7.43 -24.31 16.65
CA ALA A 191 -7.21 -25.54 15.89
C ALA A 191 -8.53 -26.19 15.45
N ASP A 192 -8.61 -26.48 14.15
CA ASP A 192 -9.71 -27.17 13.49
C ASP A 192 -11.10 -26.66 13.96
N PRO A 193 -11.43 -25.36 13.74
CA PRO A 193 -12.67 -24.78 14.27
C PRO A 193 -13.95 -25.50 13.79
N LEU A 194 -13.96 -25.95 12.53
CA LEU A 194 -15.08 -26.70 11.94
C LEU A 194 -15.02 -28.20 12.24
N GLY A 195 -13.91 -28.71 12.76
CA GLY A 195 -13.72 -30.14 13.05
C GLY A 195 -13.63 -31.03 11.81
N ASP A 196 -13.39 -30.46 10.64
CA ASP A 196 -13.40 -31.15 9.34
C ASP A 196 -11.99 -31.44 8.81
N LEU A 197 -10.98 -30.68 9.27
CA LEU A 197 -9.61 -30.82 8.77
C LEU A 197 -8.98 -32.15 9.18
N CYS A 198 -9.32 -32.66 10.37
CA CYS A 198 -8.73 -33.87 10.95
C CYS A 198 -9.61 -35.13 10.79
N ALA A 199 -10.82 -34.99 10.24
CA ALA A 199 -11.84 -36.05 10.24
C ALA A 199 -11.41 -37.30 9.44
N ASN A 200 -10.67 -37.12 8.35
CA ASN A 200 -10.30 -38.18 7.39
C ASN A 200 -8.78 -38.31 7.13
N THR A 201 -7.94 -37.73 7.99
CA THR A 201 -6.49 -37.55 7.72
C THR A 201 -5.58 -38.32 8.68
N ASP A 202 -4.30 -38.41 8.31
CA ASP A 202 -3.18 -39.00 9.06
C ASP A 202 -3.10 -38.60 10.54
N ALA A 203 -2.49 -39.48 11.34
CA ALA A 203 -2.27 -39.29 12.78
C ALA A 203 -1.56 -37.96 13.13
N ILE A 204 -0.76 -37.42 12.22
CA ILE A 204 -0.07 -36.13 12.41
C ILE A 204 -1.08 -34.98 12.56
N CYS A 205 -2.12 -34.90 11.73
CA CYS A 205 -3.14 -33.84 11.83
C CYS A 205 -3.84 -33.86 13.20
N LYS A 206 -4.11 -35.06 13.75
CA LYS A 206 -4.79 -35.20 15.05
C LYS A 206 -3.92 -34.83 16.24
N ASN A 207 -2.61 -35.10 16.17
CA ASN A 207 -1.71 -35.02 17.32
C ASN A 207 -0.85 -33.76 17.35
N HIS A 208 -0.60 -33.11 16.21
CA HIS A 208 0.37 -32.01 16.13
C HIS A 208 0.05 -30.85 17.09
N VAL A 209 -1.23 -30.51 17.28
CA VAL A 209 -1.66 -29.43 18.19
C VAL A 209 -1.22 -29.71 19.64
N LEU A 210 -1.40 -30.95 20.10
CA LEU A 210 -0.99 -31.35 21.45
C LEU A 210 0.54 -31.36 21.58
N GLN A 211 1.26 -31.79 20.55
CA GLN A 211 2.72 -31.78 20.54
C GLN A 211 3.27 -30.34 20.52
N ILE A 212 2.66 -29.44 19.75
CA ILE A 212 3.02 -28.00 19.74
C ILE A 212 2.76 -27.39 21.12
N ARG A 213 1.63 -27.73 21.75
CA ARG A 213 1.34 -27.31 23.13
C ARG A 213 2.45 -27.74 24.08
N GLU A 214 2.84 -29.02 24.07
CA GLU A 214 3.91 -29.55 24.93
C GLU A 214 5.23 -28.81 24.71
N LEU A 215 5.60 -28.54 23.45
CA LEU A 215 6.80 -27.78 23.11
C LEU A 215 6.76 -26.36 23.67
N LEU A 216 5.65 -25.65 23.49
CA LEU A 216 5.48 -24.28 24.00
C LEU A 216 5.45 -24.23 25.53
N GLU A 217 4.78 -25.18 26.19
CA GLU A 217 4.77 -25.31 27.65
C GLU A 217 6.17 -25.62 28.19
N SER A 218 6.94 -26.48 27.51
CA SER A 218 8.34 -26.76 27.85
C SER A 218 9.25 -25.54 27.68
N ALA A 219 8.90 -24.62 26.78
CA ALA A 219 9.56 -23.33 26.60
C ALA A 219 9.13 -22.26 27.63
N GLY A 220 8.27 -22.62 28.60
CA GLY A 220 7.83 -21.75 29.69
C GLY A 220 6.62 -20.87 29.38
N LEU A 221 5.86 -21.18 28.33
CA LEU A 221 4.65 -20.46 27.94
C LEU A 221 3.39 -21.14 28.51
N THR A 222 2.36 -20.35 28.78
CA THR A 222 1.02 -20.87 29.11
C THR A 222 0.20 -20.96 27.83
N VAL A 223 -0.26 -22.16 27.46
CA VAL A 223 -0.96 -22.36 26.19
C VAL A 223 -2.48 -22.44 26.40
N ARG A 224 -3.23 -21.64 25.64
CA ARG A 224 -4.69 -21.75 25.53
C ARG A 224 -5.06 -22.38 24.20
N ILE A 225 -5.88 -23.43 24.22
CA ILE A 225 -6.38 -24.09 23.01
C ILE A 225 -7.87 -23.78 22.87
N LEU A 226 -8.24 -23.25 21.71
CA LEU A 226 -9.62 -23.18 21.22
C LEU A 226 -9.74 -24.13 20.02
N SER A 227 -10.62 -25.14 20.11
CA SER A 227 -10.80 -26.11 19.03
C SER A 227 -12.26 -26.54 18.87
N GLY A 228 -12.63 -26.97 17.66
CA GLY A 228 -14.01 -27.31 17.31
C GLY A 228 -14.98 -26.22 17.76
N ALA A 229 -16.12 -26.62 18.34
CA ALA A 229 -17.15 -25.72 18.86
C ALA A 229 -16.68 -24.67 19.90
N GLY A 230 -15.48 -24.81 20.48
CA GLY A 230 -14.90 -23.81 21.39
C GLY A 230 -14.22 -22.63 20.67
N ALA A 231 -13.95 -22.74 19.37
CA ALA A 231 -13.25 -21.75 18.56
C ALA A 231 -14.20 -20.76 17.86
N THR A 232 -15.15 -20.19 18.60
CA THR A 232 -16.11 -19.17 18.13
C THR A 232 -15.45 -17.80 17.97
N TYR A 233 -16.04 -16.92 17.16
CA TYR A 233 -15.60 -15.53 16.96
C TYR A 233 -15.32 -14.79 18.28
N ASP A 234 -16.27 -14.79 19.21
CA ASP A 234 -16.14 -14.08 20.49
C ASP A 234 -14.96 -14.57 21.35
N GLN A 235 -14.71 -15.87 21.36
CA GLN A 235 -13.62 -16.47 22.13
C GLN A 235 -12.27 -16.10 21.51
N VAL A 236 -12.16 -16.19 20.19
CA VAL A 236 -10.93 -15.84 19.47
C VAL A 236 -10.65 -14.34 19.66
N MET A 237 -11.63 -13.46 19.44
CA MET A 237 -11.47 -12.01 19.59
C MET A 237 -11.11 -11.59 21.01
N ARG A 238 -11.68 -12.25 22.03
CA ARG A 238 -11.30 -12.00 23.44
C ARG A 238 -9.83 -12.29 23.71
N ASN A 239 -9.29 -13.35 23.11
CA ASN A 239 -7.87 -13.70 23.25
C ASN A 239 -6.98 -12.79 22.39
N ILE A 240 -7.41 -12.44 21.17
CA ILE A 240 -6.68 -11.52 20.28
C ILE A 240 -6.45 -10.14 20.94
N ARG A 241 -7.46 -9.64 21.67
CA ARG A 241 -7.39 -8.37 22.41
C ARG A 241 -6.60 -8.44 23.72
N SER A 242 -6.19 -9.63 24.17
CA SER A 242 -5.51 -9.80 25.45
C SER A 242 -4.05 -9.36 25.37
N GLU A 243 -3.64 -8.45 26.25
CA GLU A 243 -2.25 -7.99 26.36
C GLU A 243 -1.29 -9.09 26.89
N LYS A 244 -1.85 -10.18 27.43
CA LYS A 244 -1.07 -11.33 27.93
C LYS A 244 -0.58 -12.27 26.82
N MET A 245 -1.13 -12.14 25.61
CA MET A 245 -0.79 -13.00 24.49
C MET A 245 0.54 -12.57 23.85
N ILE A 246 1.52 -13.48 23.88
CA ILE A 246 2.78 -13.29 23.16
C ILE A 246 2.68 -13.73 21.69
N GLY A 247 1.78 -14.69 21.40
CA GLY A 247 1.61 -15.18 20.05
C GLY A 247 0.41 -16.11 19.84
N MET A 248 0.20 -16.45 18.57
CA MET A 248 -0.92 -17.28 18.11
C MET A 248 -0.48 -18.28 17.03
N TYR A 249 -1.00 -19.50 17.11
CA TYR A 249 -0.98 -20.49 16.03
C TYR A 249 -2.42 -20.77 15.62
N TYR A 250 -2.71 -20.60 14.33
CA TYR A 250 -4.00 -20.93 13.75
C TYR A 250 -3.84 -22.10 12.78
N PHE A 251 -4.64 -23.14 12.93
CA PHE A 251 -4.74 -24.27 12.00
C PHE A 251 -6.22 -24.46 11.64
N GLY A 252 -6.60 -24.02 10.45
CA GLY A 252 -8.01 -23.87 10.07
C GLY A 252 -8.16 -23.49 8.60
N HIS A 253 -9.41 -23.29 8.16
CA HIS A 253 -9.66 -22.74 6.82
C HIS A 253 -9.36 -21.25 6.78
N GLY A 254 -8.87 -20.82 5.63
CA GLY A 254 -8.75 -19.42 5.25
C GLY A 254 -9.40 -19.25 3.88
N GLU A 255 -10.18 -18.19 3.73
CA GLU A 255 -10.94 -17.92 2.51
C GLU A 255 -10.60 -16.55 1.94
N LEU A 256 -10.68 -16.47 0.62
CA LEU A 256 -10.60 -15.24 -0.13
C LEU A 256 -11.93 -15.12 -0.90
N PRO A 257 -12.97 -14.52 -0.30
CA PRO A 257 -14.27 -14.41 -0.95
C PRO A 257 -14.14 -13.60 -2.24
N PRO A 258 -14.73 -14.03 -3.37
CA PRO A 258 -14.53 -13.41 -4.69
C PRO A 258 -14.88 -11.92 -4.74
N ASP A 259 -15.88 -11.49 -3.97
CA ASP A 259 -16.38 -10.11 -3.94
C ASP A 259 -15.83 -9.30 -2.75
N SER A 260 -14.95 -9.90 -1.94
CA SER A 260 -14.38 -9.25 -0.75
C SER A 260 -13.01 -8.64 -1.06
N ASN A 261 -12.78 -7.43 -0.56
CA ASN A 261 -11.45 -6.81 -0.55
C ASN A 261 -10.57 -7.29 0.62
N GLN A 262 -10.99 -8.33 1.34
CA GLN A 262 -10.26 -8.91 2.48
C GLN A 262 -10.35 -10.44 2.46
N ASN A 263 -9.28 -11.11 2.91
CA ASN A 263 -9.37 -12.53 3.26
C ASN A 263 -9.88 -12.70 4.71
N CYS A 264 -10.36 -13.90 5.03
CA CYS A 264 -10.87 -14.25 6.35
C CYS A 264 -10.35 -15.59 6.88
N LEU A 265 -10.37 -15.75 8.20
CA LEU A 265 -10.24 -17.05 8.88
C LEU A 265 -11.62 -17.56 9.26
N VAL A 266 -11.90 -18.85 9.04
CA VAL A 266 -13.20 -19.44 9.32
C VAL A 266 -13.25 -20.02 10.74
N LEU A 267 -14.22 -19.60 11.53
CA LEU A 267 -14.37 -20.00 12.93
C LEU A 267 -15.55 -20.97 13.13
N ALA A 268 -15.69 -21.51 14.34
CA ALA A 268 -16.58 -22.64 14.64
C ALA A 268 -18.08 -22.31 14.52
N ASP A 269 -18.43 -21.05 14.70
CA ASP A 269 -19.77 -20.48 14.52
C ASP A 269 -20.02 -20.03 13.08
N GLU A 270 -19.20 -20.50 12.13
CA GLU A 270 -19.20 -20.11 10.72
C GLU A 270 -19.07 -18.60 10.51
N THR A 271 -18.67 -17.87 11.55
CA THR A 271 -18.47 -16.42 11.48
C THR A 271 -17.05 -16.14 11.00
N PRO A 272 -16.87 -15.52 9.83
CA PRO A 272 -15.55 -15.17 9.32
C PRO A 272 -14.89 -14.10 10.20
N LEU A 273 -13.63 -14.32 10.57
CA LEU A 273 -12.77 -13.31 11.16
C LEU A 273 -12.00 -12.62 10.04
N TYR A 274 -12.33 -11.36 9.75
CA TYR A 274 -11.73 -10.56 8.67
C TYR A 274 -10.51 -9.76 9.13
N ALA A 275 -9.74 -9.26 8.17
CA ALA A 275 -8.60 -8.38 8.43
C ALA A 275 -8.99 -7.09 9.19
N VAL A 276 -10.18 -6.53 8.92
CA VAL A 276 -10.69 -5.35 9.65
C VAL A 276 -10.92 -5.62 11.13
N ASP A 277 -11.46 -6.78 11.51
CA ASP A 277 -11.66 -7.16 12.92
C ASP A 277 -10.33 -7.17 13.68
N ILE A 278 -9.29 -7.72 13.05
CA ILE A 278 -7.93 -7.80 13.61
C ILE A 278 -7.32 -6.40 13.70
N LYS A 279 -7.50 -5.56 12.67
CA LYS A 279 -7.03 -4.16 12.67
C LYS A 279 -7.64 -3.40 13.85
N GLU A 280 -8.95 -3.50 14.04
CA GLU A 280 -9.67 -2.86 15.15
C GLU A 280 -9.24 -3.40 16.51
N ALA A 281 -8.99 -4.70 16.61
CA ALA A 281 -8.51 -5.31 17.84
C ALA A 281 -7.08 -4.89 18.21
N ASN A 282 -6.27 -4.46 17.23
CA ASN A 282 -4.87 -4.07 17.37
C ASN A 282 -4.07 -5.04 18.28
N PRO A 283 -3.98 -6.33 17.92
CA PRO A 283 -3.39 -7.35 18.79
C PRO A 283 -1.93 -7.04 19.10
N ARG A 284 -1.54 -7.12 20.37
CA ARG A 284 -0.14 -6.88 20.76
C ARG A 284 0.81 -8.05 20.52
N MET A 285 0.30 -9.19 20.04
CA MET A 285 1.09 -10.41 19.82
C MET A 285 2.36 -10.16 19.00
N ARG A 286 3.48 -10.74 19.44
CA ARG A 286 4.78 -10.66 18.76
C ARG A 286 4.91 -11.66 17.62
N PHE A 287 4.18 -12.77 17.69
CA PHE A 287 4.33 -13.85 16.74
C PHE A 287 2.99 -14.47 16.37
N VAL A 288 2.69 -14.56 15.09
CA VAL A 288 1.47 -15.20 14.58
C VAL A 288 1.84 -16.16 13.46
N PHE A 289 1.38 -17.41 13.55
CA PHE A 289 1.57 -18.42 12.52
C PHE A 289 0.20 -18.90 12.04
N LEU A 290 -0.15 -18.59 10.79
CA LEU A 290 -1.44 -18.88 10.19
C LEU A 290 -1.32 -20.04 9.19
N ASN A 291 -1.60 -21.25 9.64
CA ASN A 291 -1.82 -22.40 8.78
C ASN A 291 -3.24 -22.38 8.21
N ALA A 292 -3.48 -21.46 7.29
CA ALA A 292 -4.77 -21.25 6.64
C ALA A 292 -4.57 -20.83 5.18
N CYS A 293 -5.33 -21.42 4.25
CA CYS A 293 -5.21 -21.11 2.82
C CYS A 293 -5.32 -19.60 2.57
N HIS A 294 -4.47 -19.06 1.68
CA HIS A 294 -4.50 -17.66 1.25
C HIS A 294 -4.36 -16.60 2.36
N ALA A 295 -3.94 -16.94 3.59
CA ALA A 295 -3.85 -15.98 4.69
C ALA A 295 -2.86 -14.82 4.43
N ALA A 296 -1.85 -15.02 3.58
CA ALA A 296 -0.92 -13.98 3.10
C ALA A 296 -1.14 -13.56 1.63
N ALA A 297 -2.24 -13.97 0.99
CA ALA A 297 -2.57 -13.47 -0.34
C ALA A 297 -2.79 -11.96 -0.29
N ALA A 298 -2.46 -11.24 -1.35
CA ALA A 298 -2.65 -9.79 -1.49
C ALA A 298 -3.84 -9.43 -2.40
N GLY A 299 -4.67 -10.41 -2.78
CA GLY A 299 -5.93 -10.23 -3.49
C GLY A 299 -6.16 -11.25 -4.61
N ALA A 300 -7.34 -11.22 -5.24
CA ALA A 300 -7.67 -12.10 -6.36
C ALA A 300 -7.21 -11.54 -7.71
N ASP A 301 -7.15 -10.21 -7.86
CA ASP A 301 -6.97 -9.54 -9.15
C ASP A 301 -5.70 -8.67 -9.20
N TRP A 302 -4.96 -8.78 -10.31
CA TRP A 302 -3.86 -7.88 -10.69
C TRP A 302 -4.33 -6.47 -11.10
N GLY A 303 -5.62 -6.17 -10.91
CA GLY A 303 -6.26 -4.89 -11.19
C GLY A 303 -5.97 -3.85 -10.11
N VAL A 304 -5.83 -2.60 -10.52
CA VAL A 304 -5.25 -1.49 -9.75
C VAL A 304 -6.20 -0.88 -8.70
N GLU A 305 -7.39 -1.42 -8.42
CA GLU A 305 -8.49 -0.55 -7.95
C GLU A 305 -9.05 -0.72 -6.53
N ARG A 306 -8.59 -1.66 -5.70
CA ARG A 306 -9.02 -1.71 -4.28
C ARG A 306 -7.87 -2.00 -3.32
N PRO A 307 -7.71 -1.24 -2.21
CA PRO A 307 -6.77 -1.59 -1.17
C PRO A 307 -7.20 -2.92 -0.54
N PHE A 308 -6.47 -3.99 -0.87
CA PHE A 308 -6.72 -5.30 -0.31
C PHE A 308 -6.22 -5.35 1.14
N LEU A 309 -7.08 -5.77 2.07
CA LEU A 309 -6.72 -5.93 3.47
C LEU A 309 -6.45 -7.41 3.75
N GLY A 310 -5.17 -7.79 3.77
CA GLY A 310 -4.73 -9.13 4.13
C GLY A 310 -4.69 -9.34 5.65
N ILE A 311 -5.11 -10.51 6.12
CA ILE A 311 -5.05 -10.91 7.52
C ILE A 311 -3.62 -10.97 8.04
N ALA A 312 -2.69 -11.49 7.24
CA ALA A 312 -1.28 -11.48 7.62
C ALA A 312 -0.78 -10.05 7.87
N ASN A 313 -1.12 -9.12 6.98
CA ASN A 313 -0.80 -7.70 7.13
C ASN A 313 -1.49 -7.09 8.36
N ALA A 314 -2.76 -7.41 8.60
CA ALA A 314 -3.50 -6.92 9.77
C ALA A 314 -2.87 -7.35 11.10
N PHE A 315 -2.34 -8.58 11.19
CA PHE A 315 -1.58 -9.02 12.36
C PHE A 315 -0.17 -8.40 12.43
N ALA A 316 0.47 -8.15 11.28
CA ALA A 316 1.80 -7.56 11.22
C ALA A 316 1.80 -6.06 11.58
N ARG A 317 0.65 -5.37 11.43
CA ARG A 317 0.47 -3.97 11.83
C ARG A 317 0.77 -3.75 13.32
N GLY A 318 1.37 -2.61 13.65
CA GLY A 318 1.64 -2.18 15.03
C GLY A 318 3.08 -2.36 15.50
N GLY A 319 4.05 -2.57 14.60
CA GLY A 319 5.48 -2.43 14.87
C GLY A 319 6.38 -3.53 14.30
N VAL A 320 7.64 -3.17 14.03
CA VAL A 320 8.69 -4.04 13.42
C VAL A 320 9.05 -5.30 14.22
N GLN A 321 8.58 -5.40 15.47
CA GLN A 321 8.82 -6.55 16.36
C GLN A 321 7.74 -7.64 16.25
N LYS A 322 6.74 -7.46 15.38
CA LYS A 322 5.73 -8.47 15.08
C LYS A 322 6.17 -9.28 13.88
N THR A 323 6.17 -10.59 14.04
CA THR A 323 6.46 -11.53 12.95
C THR A 323 5.23 -12.37 12.66
N VAL A 324 4.83 -12.41 11.39
CA VAL A 324 3.68 -13.20 10.92
C VAL A 324 4.12 -14.15 9.83
N ILE A 325 3.79 -15.43 9.97
CA ILE A 325 3.99 -16.44 8.92
C ILE A 325 2.63 -16.90 8.42
N ALA A 326 2.42 -16.84 7.11
CA ALA A 326 1.15 -17.21 6.50
C ALA A 326 1.36 -17.62 5.03
N PRO A 327 0.58 -18.56 4.48
CA PRO A 327 0.72 -19.00 3.10
C PRO A 327 0.03 -18.05 2.12
N ILE A 328 0.65 -17.81 0.96
CA ILE A 328 0.11 -16.96 -0.11
C ILE A 328 -0.90 -17.68 -1.01
N TRP A 329 -1.00 -19.02 -0.91
CA TRP A 329 -1.96 -19.84 -1.66
C TRP A 329 -2.48 -21.01 -0.82
N LYS A 330 -3.27 -21.87 -1.45
CA LYS A 330 -3.81 -23.08 -0.82
C LYS A 330 -2.69 -24.03 -0.42
N ILE A 331 -2.86 -24.66 0.74
CA ILE A 331 -1.93 -25.66 1.30
C ILE A 331 -2.70 -26.92 1.69
N ILE A 332 -1.98 -28.04 1.84
CA ILE A 332 -2.56 -29.34 2.18
C ILE A 332 -2.45 -29.54 3.70
N ASN A 333 -3.54 -29.95 4.34
CA ASN A 333 -3.65 -30.05 5.79
C ASN A 333 -2.54 -30.90 6.43
N THR A 334 -2.26 -32.08 5.86
CA THR A 334 -1.25 -33.02 6.40
C THR A 334 0.16 -32.43 6.36
N HIS A 335 0.53 -31.82 5.24
CA HIS A 335 1.82 -31.14 5.10
C HIS A 335 1.88 -29.93 6.03
N ALA A 336 0.80 -29.14 6.12
CA ALA A 336 0.72 -27.95 6.97
C ALA A 336 0.88 -28.29 8.46
N ALA A 337 0.24 -29.36 8.92
CA ALA A 337 0.37 -29.87 10.28
C ALA A 337 1.81 -30.33 10.58
N ALA A 338 2.44 -31.08 9.67
CA ALA A 338 3.82 -31.52 9.79
C ALA A 338 4.80 -30.34 9.83
N ALA A 339 4.60 -29.36 8.94
CA ALA A 339 5.38 -28.13 8.88
C ALA A 339 5.24 -27.30 10.16
N GLY A 340 4.01 -27.14 10.69
CA GLY A 340 3.77 -26.46 11.95
C GLY A 340 4.51 -27.13 13.12
N LEU A 341 4.42 -28.46 13.22
CA LEU A 341 5.13 -29.20 14.26
C LEU A 341 6.66 -29.04 14.15
N MET A 342 7.22 -29.25 12.96
CA MET A 342 8.65 -29.09 12.71
C MET A 342 9.13 -27.66 13.01
N PHE A 343 8.35 -26.67 12.60
CA PHE A 343 8.63 -25.26 12.90
C PHE A 343 8.74 -25.03 14.41
N PHE A 344 7.73 -25.43 15.19
CA PHE A 344 7.74 -25.21 16.65
C PHE A 344 8.81 -26.03 17.37
N GLN A 345 9.17 -27.22 16.88
CA GLN A 345 10.30 -28.00 17.40
C GLN A 345 11.60 -27.20 17.29
N HIS A 346 11.84 -26.54 16.16
CA HIS A 346 13.04 -25.73 15.96
C HIS A 346 12.98 -24.38 16.69
N LEU A 347 11.82 -23.72 16.67
CA LEU A 347 11.62 -22.44 17.35
C LEU A 347 11.78 -22.56 18.88
N CYS A 348 11.22 -23.60 19.49
CA CYS A 348 11.35 -23.84 20.94
C CYS A 348 12.76 -24.28 21.34
N ASN A 349 13.55 -24.78 20.40
CA ASN A 349 14.99 -25.04 20.57
C ASN A 349 15.87 -23.80 20.33
N GLN A 350 15.29 -22.60 20.49
CA GLN A 350 15.96 -21.30 20.42
C GLN A 350 16.58 -20.93 19.07
N LEU A 351 16.12 -21.52 17.96
CA LEU A 351 16.39 -20.95 16.65
C LEU A 351 15.57 -19.68 16.45
N SER A 352 16.07 -18.76 15.61
CA SER A 352 15.26 -17.62 15.19
C SER A 352 14.08 -18.10 14.34
N ILE A 353 13.02 -17.28 14.27
CA ILE A 353 11.83 -17.57 13.48
C ILE A 353 12.20 -17.85 12.01
N GLY A 354 13.08 -17.01 11.44
CA GLY A 354 13.54 -17.20 10.07
C GLY A 354 14.31 -18.50 9.86
N GLU A 355 15.14 -18.92 10.82
CA GLU A 355 15.90 -20.17 10.72
C GLU A 355 15.01 -21.40 10.89
N ALA A 356 14.04 -21.35 11.80
CA ALA A 356 13.04 -22.40 11.95
C ALA A 356 12.21 -22.56 10.67
N LEU A 357 11.78 -21.45 10.05
CA LEU A 357 11.05 -21.48 8.78
C LEU A 357 11.93 -21.99 7.62
N ARG A 358 13.22 -21.61 7.60
CA ARG A 358 14.19 -22.08 6.59
C ARG A 358 14.29 -23.61 6.58
N ILE A 359 14.37 -24.24 7.76
CA ILE A 359 14.45 -25.70 7.88
C ILE A 359 13.19 -26.38 7.35
N VAL A 360 12.02 -25.84 7.67
CA VAL A 360 10.73 -26.33 7.15
C VAL A 360 10.68 -26.21 5.62
N ARG A 361 11.13 -25.09 5.06
CA ARG A 361 11.19 -24.90 3.60
C ARG A 361 12.18 -25.87 2.95
N GLU A 362 13.36 -26.10 3.54
CA GLU A 362 14.35 -27.07 3.03
C GLU A 362 13.76 -28.49 3.02
N HIS A 363 13.10 -28.91 4.09
CA HIS A 363 12.47 -30.24 4.13
C HIS A 363 11.40 -30.40 3.05
N SER A 364 10.51 -29.40 2.92
CA SER A 364 9.46 -29.40 1.90
C SER A 364 10.03 -29.39 0.48
N TYR A 365 11.11 -28.63 0.25
CA TYR A 365 11.77 -28.58 -1.06
C TYR A 365 12.47 -29.90 -1.41
N GLN A 366 13.04 -30.62 -0.44
CA GLN A 366 13.62 -31.95 -0.67
C GLN A 366 12.55 -32.95 -1.11
N SER A 367 11.39 -32.98 -0.45
CA SER A 367 10.22 -33.77 -0.88
C SER A 367 9.81 -33.40 -2.30
N PHE A 368 9.71 -32.11 -2.60
CA PHE A 368 9.39 -31.60 -3.94
C PHE A 368 10.36 -32.08 -5.03
N GLN A 369 11.67 -32.10 -4.71
CA GLN A 369 12.72 -32.60 -5.60
C GLN A 369 12.64 -34.12 -5.82
N GLN A 370 12.16 -34.87 -4.82
CA GLN A 370 11.92 -36.32 -4.93
C GLN A 370 10.66 -36.68 -5.74
N GLY A 371 9.92 -35.68 -6.21
CA GLY A 371 8.72 -35.87 -7.03
C GLY A 371 7.42 -35.86 -6.23
N GLU A 372 7.47 -35.57 -4.92
CA GLU A 372 6.26 -35.32 -4.15
C GLU A 372 5.66 -33.96 -4.52
N PRO A 373 4.32 -33.82 -4.53
CA PRO A 373 3.65 -32.55 -4.81
C PRO A 373 3.64 -31.60 -3.58
N ASP A 374 4.74 -31.54 -2.82
CA ASP A 374 4.85 -30.66 -1.65
C ASP A 374 5.32 -29.26 -2.05
N LEU A 375 4.50 -28.24 -1.78
CA LEU A 375 4.74 -26.85 -2.18
C LEU A 375 4.90 -25.89 -0.99
N LEU A 376 4.97 -26.39 0.24
CA LEU A 376 5.06 -25.52 1.41
C LEU A 376 6.30 -24.63 1.42
N TRP A 377 7.41 -25.11 0.84
CA TRP A 377 8.65 -24.34 0.70
C TRP A 377 8.46 -22.98 -0.01
N ALA A 378 7.52 -22.91 -0.94
CA ALA A 378 7.19 -21.72 -1.72
C ALA A 378 5.92 -21.00 -1.21
N ALA A 379 5.15 -21.63 -0.31
CA ALA A 379 3.87 -21.11 0.13
C ALA A 379 3.99 -20.05 1.23
N TYR A 380 4.81 -20.30 2.25
CA TYR A 380 4.86 -19.46 3.44
C TYR A 380 5.59 -18.14 3.17
N ARG A 381 4.89 -17.02 3.38
CA ARG A 381 5.46 -15.68 3.50
C ARG A 381 5.73 -15.34 4.95
N GLN A 382 6.84 -14.65 5.21
CA GLN A 382 7.19 -14.15 6.53
C GLN A 382 7.23 -12.63 6.53
N LEU A 383 6.28 -12.01 7.23
CA LEU A 383 6.29 -10.58 7.54
C LEU A 383 7.02 -10.36 8.88
N GLY A 384 7.85 -9.33 9.01
CA GLY A 384 8.60 -8.98 10.23
C GLY A 384 10.06 -9.43 10.25
N ASP A 385 10.66 -9.42 11.44
CA ASP A 385 12.09 -9.69 11.67
C ASP A 385 12.43 -11.20 11.68
N ALA A 386 13.24 -11.65 10.72
CA ALA A 386 13.72 -13.04 10.62
C ALA A 386 14.69 -13.46 11.75
N GLY A 387 15.35 -12.48 12.38
CA GLY A 387 16.27 -12.69 13.50
C GLY A 387 15.56 -12.88 14.85
N GLN A 388 14.27 -12.59 14.93
CA GLN A 388 13.50 -12.66 16.16
C GLN A 388 13.41 -14.08 16.72
N THR A 389 13.52 -14.21 18.05
CA THR A 389 13.20 -15.44 18.79
C THR A 389 11.88 -15.29 19.54
N LEU A 390 11.22 -16.43 19.83
CA LEU A 390 9.93 -16.45 20.54
C LEU A 390 10.06 -15.93 21.98
N VAL A 391 11.04 -16.47 22.74
CA VAL A 391 11.38 -16.06 24.11
C VAL A 391 12.82 -15.56 24.11
N LYS A 392 13.10 -14.42 24.77
CA LYS A 392 14.48 -13.95 24.94
C LYS A 392 15.20 -14.90 25.92
N PRO A 393 16.44 -15.34 25.64
CA PRO A 393 17.21 -16.07 26.65
C PRO A 393 17.40 -15.17 27.89
N PRO A 394 17.43 -15.74 29.11
CA PRO A 394 17.75 -14.96 30.30
C PRO A 394 19.14 -14.33 30.08
N VAL A 395 19.19 -12.99 30.12
CA VAL A 395 20.45 -12.26 30.06
C VAL A 395 21.24 -12.68 31.29
N GLU A 396 22.35 -13.41 31.08
CA GLU A 396 23.36 -13.59 32.12
C GLU A 396 23.86 -12.20 32.49
N THR A 397 23.34 -11.67 33.61
CA THR A 397 23.81 -10.44 34.22
C THR A 397 25.33 -10.53 34.39
N PRO A 398 26.13 -9.67 33.75
CA PRO A 398 27.53 -9.57 34.09
C PRO A 398 27.61 -9.07 35.52
N SER A 399 28.02 -9.95 36.43
CA SER A 399 28.51 -9.56 37.74
C SER A 399 29.72 -8.64 37.56
N SER A 400 29.56 -7.34 37.77
CA SER A 400 30.37 -6.57 38.75
C SER A 400 30.22 -5.06 38.59
N ALA A 401 29.95 -4.42 39.72
CA ALA A 401 30.52 -3.16 40.21
C ALA A 401 30.58 -1.94 39.27
N SER A 402 29.73 -0.95 39.52
CA SER A 402 30.07 0.30 40.24
C SER A 402 28.90 1.28 40.11
N GLY A 403 28.55 1.92 41.22
CA GLY A 403 27.32 2.69 41.36
C GLY A 403 27.32 4.00 40.56
N ASP A 404 26.17 4.30 39.97
CA ASP A 404 25.45 5.56 40.19
C ASP A 404 23.99 5.36 39.74
N GLU A 405 23.15 4.85 40.64
CA GLU A 405 21.71 4.70 40.41
C GLU A 405 21.00 6.02 40.75
N THR A 406 20.92 6.91 39.77
CA THR A 406 19.79 7.84 39.64
C THR A 406 19.29 7.84 38.18
N SER A 407 18.15 7.17 37.99
CA SER A 407 17.26 7.18 36.82
C SER A 407 17.87 6.79 35.46
N ALA A 408 18.06 5.49 35.22
CA ALA A 408 18.28 4.97 33.87
C ALA A 408 17.03 5.21 33.00
N SER A 409 17.11 6.16 32.07
CA SER A 409 16.03 6.42 31.08
C SER A 409 15.73 5.17 30.26
N ARG A 410 14.44 4.89 30.06
CA ARG A 410 13.91 3.78 29.27
C ARG A 410 14.37 3.85 27.82
N VAL A 411 14.52 5.06 27.28
CA VAL A 411 14.98 5.34 25.91
C VAL A 411 16.41 4.83 25.67
N PHE A 412 17.23 4.75 26.73
CA PHE A 412 18.62 4.29 26.68
C PHE A 412 18.85 2.98 27.43
N ALA A 413 17.79 2.25 27.76
CA ALA A 413 17.88 1.00 28.50
C ALA A 413 18.72 -0.04 27.73
N GLY A 414 19.67 -0.67 28.43
CA GLY A 414 20.60 -1.63 27.83
C GLY A 414 21.66 -0.99 26.92
N GLY A 415 21.84 0.33 26.96
CA GLY A 415 22.85 1.07 26.19
C GLY A 415 22.41 1.47 24.77
N GLY A 416 21.32 0.89 24.25
CA GLY A 416 20.78 1.18 22.93
C GLY A 416 19.74 2.32 22.93
N PHE A 417 19.60 3.02 21.81
CA PHE A 417 18.52 3.99 21.58
C PHE A 417 17.24 3.27 21.14
N GLN A 418 16.14 3.52 21.87
CA GLN A 418 14.85 2.84 21.68
C GLN A 418 13.79 3.84 21.16
N PRO A 419 13.57 3.95 19.84
CA PRO A 419 12.61 4.92 19.26
C PRO A 419 11.14 4.62 19.62
N GLU A 420 10.81 3.40 20.08
CA GLU A 420 9.44 3.00 20.47
C GLU A 420 8.85 3.75 21.67
N TYR A 421 9.68 4.46 22.43
CA TYR A 421 9.22 5.30 23.54
C TYR A 421 8.73 6.68 23.10
N PHE A 422 8.75 7.00 21.81
CA PHE A 422 8.20 8.24 21.25
C PHE A 422 6.78 8.01 20.71
N ALA A 423 5.88 8.97 20.94
CA ALA A 423 4.49 8.96 20.49
C ALA A 423 4.33 9.34 19.01
N PHE A 424 5.43 9.77 18.37
CA PHE A 424 5.52 10.11 16.96
C PHE A 424 6.69 9.36 16.33
N ASP A 425 6.70 9.26 15.00
CA ASP A 425 7.85 8.65 14.31
C ASP A 425 9.07 9.58 14.41
N VAL A 426 9.93 9.28 15.38
CA VAL A 426 11.16 10.02 15.63
C VAL A 426 12.27 9.66 14.62
N SER A 427 12.09 8.58 13.85
CA SER A 427 13.13 8.06 12.95
C SER A 427 13.51 9.05 11.84
N PRO A 428 12.56 9.71 11.14
CA PRO A 428 12.86 10.77 10.17
C PRO A 428 13.57 11.98 10.81
N VAL A 429 13.19 12.36 12.03
CA VAL A 429 13.82 13.45 12.79
C VAL A 429 15.29 13.10 13.09
N ILE A 430 15.55 11.89 13.60
CA ILE A 430 16.91 11.40 13.86
C ILE A 430 17.71 11.28 12.55
N ALA A 431 17.10 10.83 11.46
CA ALA A 431 17.76 10.76 10.16
C ALA A 431 18.19 12.15 9.67
N GLY A 432 17.33 13.17 9.83
CA GLY A 432 17.68 14.57 9.56
C GLY A 432 18.83 15.08 10.42
N ALA A 433 18.78 14.77 11.72
CA ALA A 433 19.83 15.12 12.68
C ALA A 433 21.18 14.47 12.31
N VAL A 434 21.18 13.19 11.94
CA VAL A 434 22.38 12.46 11.51
C VAL A 434 22.95 13.03 10.21
N ARG A 435 22.10 13.41 9.24
CA ARG A 435 22.56 14.08 8.00
C ARG A 435 23.27 15.39 8.29
N ARG A 436 22.79 16.18 9.26
CA ARG A 436 23.49 17.40 9.68
C ARG A 436 24.80 17.06 10.41
N ARG A 437 24.78 16.12 11.36
CA ARG A 437 25.99 15.64 12.06
C ARG A 437 27.10 15.23 11.08
N GLN A 438 26.74 14.49 10.03
CA GLN A 438 27.65 14.02 8.99
C GLN A 438 28.22 15.16 8.16
N ARG A 439 27.39 16.12 7.72
CA ARG A 439 27.86 17.29 6.95
C ARG A 439 28.82 18.17 7.73
N HIS A 440 28.70 18.18 9.06
CA HIS A 440 29.58 18.91 9.98
C HIS A 440 30.67 18.01 10.60
N GLU A 441 30.86 16.78 10.09
CA GLU A 441 31.92 15.84 10.47
C GLU A 441 32.00 15.53 11.99
N ARG A 442 30.86 15.48 12.68
CA ARG A 442 30.80 15.21 14.12
C ARG A 442 30.59 13.75 14.45
N ARG A 443 31.16 13.31 15.57
CA ARG A 443 31.01 11.93 16.09
C ARG A 443 29.67 11.70 16.78
N GLN A 444 29.15 12.71 17.48
CA GLN A 444 27.92 12.61 18.27
C GLN A 444 26.86 13.60 17.80
N LEU A 445 25.58 13.25 17.98
CA LEU A 445 24.47 14.16 17.75
C LEU A 445 24.46 15.28 18.79
N SER A 446 24.50 16.52 18.29
CA SER A 446 24.32 17.73 19.09
C SER A 446 22.84 18.07 19.29
N ARG A 447 22.57 19.05 20.16
CA ARG A 447 21.24 19.64 20.35
C ARG A 447 20.76 20.36 19.07
N LEU A 448 21.66 21.00 18.33
CA LEU A 448 21.37 21.65 17.05
C LEU A 448 21.04 20.64 15.94
N ASP A 449 21.68 19.48 15.92
CA ASP A 449 21.32 18.40 14.99
C ASP A 449 19.89 17.94 15.23
N LEU A 450 19.55 17.69 16.50
CA LEU A 450 18.22 17.22 16.86
C LEU A 450 17.14 18.28 16.56
N LEU A 451 17.43 19.56 16.82
CA LEU A 451 16.56 20.67 16.41
C LEU A 451 16.39 20.76 14.89
N ALA A 452 17.47 20.65 14.11
CA ALA A 452 17.40 20.66 12.66
C ALA A 452 16.59 19.47 12.12
N GLY A 453 16.70 18.30 12.75
CA GLY A 453 15.84 17.15 12.47
C GLY A 453 14.36 17.46 12.70
N CYS A 454 14.02 18.09 13.82
CA CYS A 454 12.65 18.52 14.11
C CYS A 454 12.16 19.59 13.11
N LEU A 455 13.02 20.51 12.67
CA LEU A 455 12.65 21.49 11.65
C LEU A 455 12.38 20.87 10.30
N GLN A 456 13.13 19.83 9.92
CA GLN A 456 12.96 19.14 8.65
C GLN A 456 11.77 18.18 8.62
N GLN A 457 11.46 17.52 9.75
CA GLN A 457 10.55 16.37 9.77
C GLN A 457 9.51 16.39 10.91
N GLY A 458 9.69 17.21 11.93
CA GLY A 458 8.74 17.38 13.04
C GLY A 458 7.51 18.16 12.60
N GLN A 459 6.32 17.70 12.96
CA GLN A 459 5.06 18.29 12.50
C GLN A 459 4.68 19.50 13.36
N LEU A 460 4.86 19.37 14.67
CA LEU A 460 4.44 20.39 15.62
C LEU A 460 5.28 21.66 15.52
N LEU A 461 6.61 21.52 15.45
CA LEU A 461 7.51 22.68 15.32
C LEU A 461 7.29 23.42 13.99
N ARG A 462 7.16 22.67 12.87
CA ARG A 462 6.90 23.25 11.55
C ARG A 462 5.58 24.03 11.53
N THR A 463 4.53 23.48 12.13
CA THR A 463 3.23 24.16 12.23
C THR A 463 3.33 25.44 13.06
N GLY A 464 4.04 25.41 14.20
CA GLY A 464 4.26 26.60 15.02
C GLY A 464 5.05 27.70 14.30
N LEU A 465 6.03 27.35 13.47
CA LEU A 465 6.77 28.31 12.66
C LEU A 465 5.91 28.89 11.52
N ALA A 466 5.08 28.06 10.88
CA ALA A 466 4.15 28.53 9.85
C ALA A 466 3.17 29.59 10.39
N GLU A 467 2.72 29.46 11.64
CA GLU A 467 1.90 30.47 12.34
C GLU A 467 2.62 31.82 12.51
N LEU A 468 3.95 31.80 12.60
CA LEU A 468 4.80 33.00 12.63
C LEU A 468 5.20 33.47 11.23
N SER A 469 4.65 32.87 10.17
CA SER A 469 5.07 33.11 8.78
C SER A 469 6.56 32.81 8.53
N LEU A 470 7.11 31.85 9.29
CA LEU A 470 8.47 31.35 9.13
C LEU A 470 8.45 30.00 8.43
N ASP A 471 9.22 29.90 7.36
CA ASP A 471 9.46 28.64 6.65
C ASP A 471 10.52 27.83 7.39
N ALA A 472 10.11 26.68 7.92
CA ALA A 472 10.96 25.80 8.71
C ALA A 472 12.18 25.26 7.94
N ASP A 473 12.08 25.09 6.61
CA ASP A 473 13.20 24.63 5.78
C ASP A 473 14.22 25.76 5.59
N ASN A 474 13.77 27.01 5.52
CA ASN A 474 14.66 28.16 5.55
C ASN A 474 15.37 28.30 6.90
N VAL A 475 14.67 28.08 8.01
CA VAL A 475 15.27 28.08 9.35
C VAL A 475 16.28 26.94 9.51
N ALA A 476 15.94 25.74 9.04
CA ALA A 476 16.85 24.58 9.06
C ALA A 476 18.11 24.85 8.24
N ARG A 477 17.98 25.48 7.07
CA ARG A 477 19.12 25.88 6.23
C ARG A 477 19.97 26.96 6.89
N ALA A 478 19.35 27.96 7.50
CA ALA A 478 20.07 28.97 8.26
C ALA A 478 20.87 28.33 9.39
N ILE A 479 20.26 27.43 10.18
CA ILE A 479 20.95 26.65 11.23
C ILE A 479 22.10 25.81 10.67
N ASP A 480 21.96 25.29 9.46
CA ASP A 480 23.01 24.50 8.80
C ASP A 480 24.23 25.34 8.40
N GLU A 481 24.01 26.60 8.03
CA GLU A 481 25.04 27.59 7.70
C GLU A 481 25.68 28.22 8.95
N LEU A 482 25.08 28.02 10.13
CA LEU A 482 25.65 28.48 11.38
C LEU A 482 26.93 27.70 11.72
N ALA A 483 28.08 28.37 11.56
CA ALA A 483 29.31 28.03 12.25
C ALA A 483 29.21 28.48 13.72
N ILE A 484 28.25 27.92 14.46
CA ILE A 484 28.31 28.01 15.92
C ILE A 484 29.51 27.15 16.31
N ASP A 485 30.54 27.79 16.85
CA ASP A 485 31.59 27.10 17.58
C ASP A 485 30.91 26.36 18.74
N GLU A 486 30.50 25.11 18.52
CA GLU A 486 30.05 24.20 19.59
C GLU A 486 31.24 23.76 20.48
N ILE A 487 32.18 24.66 20.69
CA ILE A 487 33.31 24.52 21.62
C ILE A 487 32.89 25.23 22.90
N SER A 488 32.06 24.57 23.69
CA SER A 488 31.87 24.92 25.10
C SER A 488 32.76 24.03 25.96
N ASP A 489 34.03 24.41 26.05
CA ASP A 489 34.95 24.39 27.20
C ASP A 489 34.97 23.24 28.24
N ASN A 490 34.39 22.05 28.03
CA ASN A 490 34.64 20.95 28.97
C ASN A 490 34.55 19.50 28.48
N ASP A 491 34.20 19.22 27.22
CA ASP A 491 34.22 17.85 26.70
C ASP A 491 35.14 17.77 25.49
N SER A 492 36.25 17.05 25.64
CA SER A 492 37.12 16.64 24.56
C SER A 492 36.34 15.76 23.59
N ILE A 493 35.74 16.37 22.56
CA ILE A 493 35.22 15.64 21.40
C ILE A 493 36.44 15.02 20.72
N GLU A 494 36.60 13.71 20.88
CA GLU A 494 37.63 12.96 20.16
C GLU A 494 37.38 13.09 18.65
N HIS A 495 38.18 13.91 17.99
CA HIS A 495 38.30 13.93 16.53
C HIS A 495 38.89 12.59 16.07
N GLY A 496 38.03 11.69 15.61
CA GLY A 496 38.35 10.38 15.09
C GLY A 496 37.30 9.97 14.06
N ALA A 497 37.58 8.89 13.31
CA ALA A 497 36.77 8.45 12.17
C ALA A 497 35.25 8.55 12.43
N VAL A 498 34.56 9.38 11.64
CA VAL A 498 33.12 9.61 11.71
C VAL A 498 32.41 8.31 11.31
N SER A 499 31.70 7.68 12.23
CA SER A 499 30.89 6.49 11.94
C SER A 499 29.66 6.89 11.10
N ASN A 500 29.47 6.28 9.92
CA ASN A 500 28.27 6.48 9.09
C ASN A 500 27.03 5.72 9.61
N SER A 501 27.10 5.09 10.78
CA SER A 501 26.01 4.29 11.35
C SER A 501 24.80 5.12 11.77
N LEU A 502 23.61 4.49 11.64
CA LEU A 502 22.41 4.83 12.38
C LEU A 502 22.73 5.01 13.86
N VAL A 503 22.05 5.95 14.50
CA VAL A 503 22.10 6.18 15.93
C VAL A 503 21.42 5.01 16.62
N THR A 504 22.22 4.11 17.17
CA THR A 504 21.75 2.85 17.77
C THR A 504 22.15 2.74 19.23
N GLN A 505 23.12 3.54 19.68
CA GLN A 505 23.63 3.54 21.04
C GLN A 505 23.43 4.91 21.69
N ALA A 506 23.29 4.93 23.01
CA ALA A 506 23.25 6.16 23.78
C ALA A 506 24.52 7.02 23.55
N THR A 507 25.66 6.39 23.31
CA THR A 507 26.96 7.07 23.05
C THR A 507 27.01 7.83 21.73
N ASP A 508 26.06 7.61 20.82
CA ASP A 508 25.95 8.36 19.56
C ASP A 508 25.33 9.75 19.78
N PHE A 509 24.77 10.01 20.95
CA PHE A 509 24.26 11.31 21.37
C PHE A 509 25.27 12.01 22.29
N GLY A 510 25.47 13.31 22.08
CA GLY A 510 26.26 14.15 22.98
C GLY A 510 25.67 14.14 24.39
N ALA A 511 26.48 14.43 25.41
CA ALA A 511 26.04 14.40 26.82
C ALA A 511 24.79 15.27 27.05
N GLU A 512 24.77 16.49 26.52
CA GLU A 512 23.64 17.41 26.63
C GLU A 512 22.40 16.92 25.85
N THR A 513 22.61 16.33 24.66
CA THR A 513 21.52 15.76 23.86
C THR A 513 20.89 14.54 24.55
N ARG A 514 21.71 13.68 25.17
CA ARG A 514 21.21 12.58 26.01
C ARG A 514 20.39 13.10 27.17
N GLU A 515 20.85 14.16 27.82
CA GLU A 515 20.16 14.74 28.96
C GLU A 515 18.80 15.33 28.54
N ILE A 516 18.70 15.98 27.39
CA ILE A 516 17.41 16.41 26.83
C ILE A 516 16.44 15.23 26.67
N VAL A 517 16.90 14.13 26.05
CA VAL A 517 16.07 12.94 25.83
C VAL A 517 15.66 12.28 27.16
N ARG A 518 16.57 12.22 28.14
CA ARG A 518 16.27 11.71 29.50
C ARG A 518 15.22 12.56 30.20
N GLN A 519 15.31 13.88 30.10
CA GLN A 519 14.31 14.78 30.68
C GLN A 519 12.95 14.64 30.01
N CYS A 520 12.90 14.39 28.70
CA CYS A 520 11.65 14.07 28.00
C CYS A 520 11.05 12.76 28.49
N ASP A 521 11.87 11.71 28.66
CA ASP A 521 11.42 10.42 29.20
C ASP A 521 10.92 10.54 30.65
N ALA A 522 11.60 11.34 31.48
CA ALA A 522 11.14 11.62 32.84
C ALA A 522 9.78 12.34 32.86
N LEU A 523 9.59 13.35 32.00
CA LEU A 523 8.29 14.02 31.83
C LEU A 523 7.19 13.08 31.34
N ALA A 524 7.52 12.12 30.47
CA ALA A 524 6.59 11.07 30.06
C ALA A 524 6.24 10.14 31.23
N ALA A 525 7.24 9.68 31.98
CA ALA A 525 7.05 8.81 33.13
C ALA A 525 6.21 9.47 34.26
N GLU A 526 6.33 10.78 34.45
CA GLU A 526 5.52 11.55 35.42
C GLU A 526 4.02 11.55 35.09
N ARG A 527 3.66 11.47 33.80
CA ARG A 527 2.26 11.37 33.36
C ARG A 527 1.72 9.93 33.48
N GLY A 528 2.60 8.93 33.38
CA GLY A 528 2.29 7.53 33.69
C GLY A 528 3.37 6.57 33.14
N LEU A 529 3.52 5.40 33.77
CA LEU A 529 4.55 4.40 33.38
C LEU A 529 4.44 3.90 31.93
N SER A 530 3.30 4.07 31.28
CA SER A 530 3.03 3.70 29.88
C SER A 530 3.03 4.88 28.90
N GLU A 531 3.24 6.11 29.37
CA GLU A 531 3.21 7.27 28.49
C GLU A 531 4.51 7.44 27.70
N GLN A 532 4.33 7.78 26.42
CA GLN A 532 5.37 7.98 25.42
C GLN A 532 5.77 9.46 25.35
N ILE A 533 6.98 9.72 24.88
CA ILE A 533 7.54 11.06 24.65
C ILE A 533 6.85 11.68 23.43
N THR A 534 6.21 12.83 23.61
CA THR A 534 5.54 13.56 22.52
C THR A 534 6.52 14.48 21.79
N GLU A 535 6.18 14.92 20.57
CA GLU A 535 6.98 15.92 19.87
C GLU A 535 7.07 17.23 20.68
N ARG A 536 5.97 17.61 21.34
CA ARG A 536 5.92 18.77 22.24
C ARG A 536 6.96 18.71 23.35
N ASP A 537 7.15 17.57 23.99
CA ASP A 537 8.15 17.41 25.06
C ASP A 537 9.55 17.70 24.53
N LEU A 538 9.88 17.08 23.39
CA LEU A 538 11.18 17.22 22.74
C LEU A 538 11.41 18.67 22.27
N VAL A 539 10.45 19.26 21.56
CA VAL A 539 10.53 20.62 21.05
C VAL A 539 10.64 21.63 22.18
N ASN A 540 9.87 21.50 23.28
CA ASN A 540 9.96 22.42 24.41
C ASN A 540 11.35 22.43 25.06
N ARG A 541 11.96 21.24 25.20
CA ARG A 541 13.32 21.10 25.73
C ARG A 541 14.37 21.64 24.76
N LEU A 542 14.24 21.37 23.47
CA LEU A 542 15.13 21.94 22.44
C LEU A 542 15.03 23.47 22.41
N LEU A 543 13.82 24.02 22.41
CA LEU A 543 13.57 25.47 22.46
C LEU A 543 14.18 26.13 23.70
N ALA A 544 14.09 25.48 24.86
CA ALA A 544 14.70 25.97 26.09
C ALA A 544 16.23 25.92 26.07
N SER A 545 16.80 24.94 25.35
CA SER A 545 18.23 24.64 25.43
C SER A 545 19.08 25.38 24.38
N VAL A 546 18.61 25.47 23.14
CA VAL A 546 19.47 25.82 21.98
C VAL A 546 18.87 26.90 21.07
N TRP A 547 17.59 27.24 21.23
CA TRP A 547 16.94 28.24 20.37
C TRP A 547 17.52 29.64 20.53
N LYS A 548 18.02 29.96 21.73
CA LYS A 548 18.71 31.23 21.97
C LYS A 548 19.92 31.38 21.05
N ASP A 549 20.67 30.30 20.83
CA ASP A 549 21.84 30.31 19.95
C ASP A 549 21.42 30.56 18.48
N VAL A 550 20.26 30.04 18.07
CA VAL A 550 19.66 30.28 16.75
C VAL A 550 19.25 31.75 16.57
N VAL A 551 18.66 32.36 17.61
CA VAL A 551 18.28 33.78 17.63
C VAL A 551 19.51 34.68 17.62
N ASP A 552 20.49 34.40 18.48
CA ASP A 552 21.71 35.20 18.62
C ASP A 552 22.55 35.16 17.33
N ALA A 553 22.52 34.03 16.62
CA ALA A 553 23.11 33.87 15.30
C ALA A 553 22.27 34.48 14.16
N LYS A 554 21.15 35.16 14.47
CA LYS A 554 20.25 35.86 13.53
C LYS A 554 19.62 34.96 12.46
N ALA A 555 19.51 33.65 12.71
CA ALA A 555 18.78 32.75 11.82
C ALA A 555 17.26 32.97 11.88
N VAL A 556 16.74 33.42 13.02
CA VAL A 556 15.34 33.82 13.23
C VAL A 556 15.26 35.04 14.15
N ALA A 557 14.17 35.80 14.05
CA ALA A 557 13.92 36.98 14.88
C ALA A 557 13.00 36.71 16.09
N CYS A 558 12.41 35.51 16.19
CA CYS A 558 11.47 35.16 17.24
C CYS A 558 12.12 34.37 18.38
N ASP A 559 11.78 34.71 19.63
CA ASP A 559 12.25 33.99 20.81
C ASP A 559 11.51 32.65 21.02
N ALA A 560 12.00 31.84 21.95
CA ALA A 560 11.44 30.52 22.24
C ALA A 560 10.00 30.59 22.77
N ASP A 561 9.63 31.65 23.50
CA ASP A 561 8.28 31.80 24.08
C ASP A 561 7.26 32.17 22.99
N GLN A 562 7.65 32.98 22.02
CA GLN A 562 6.86 33.27 20.82
C GLN A 562 6.59 31.99 20.01
N VAL A 563 7.60 31.12 19.83
CA VAL A 563 7.41 29.83 19.14
C VAL A 563 6.47 28.92 19.94
N ARG A 564 6.61 28.82 21.27
CA ARG A 564 5.69 28.03 22.12
C ARG A 564 4.26 28.56 22.05
N ALA A 565 4.08 29.88 22.10
CA ALA A 565 2.77 30.51 21.97
C ALA A 565 2.15 30.23 20.59
N ALA A 566 2.96 30.24 19.53
CA ALA A 566 2.52 29.92 18.17
C ALA A 566 2.13 28.44 18.02
N ILE A 567 2.90 27.52 18.61
CA ILE A 567 2.56 26.08 18.67
C ILE A 567 1.21 25.89 19.39
N HIS A 568 1.03 26.53 20.56
CA HIS A 568 -0.23 26.44 21.30
C HIS A 568 -1.40 27.03 20.49
N ALA A 569 -1.19 28.16 19.82
CA ALA A 569 -2.20 28.77 18.95
C ALA A 569 -2.55 27.87 17.74
N ALA A 570 -1.56 27.22 17.13
CA ALA A 570 -1.75 26.24 16.05
C ALA A 570 -2.60 25.06 16.52
N GLN A 571 -2.26 24.45 17.66
CA GLN A 571 -3.00 23.31 18.20
C GLN A 571 -4.45 23.65 18.49
N GLN A 572 -4.72 24.83 19.06
CA GLN A 572 -6.08 25.31 19.32
C GLN A 572 -6.86 25.62 18.02
N ARG A 573 -6.20 26.24 17.04
CA ARG A 573 -6.86 26.67 15.80
C ARG A 573 -7.15 25.51 14.85
N HIS A 574 -6.21 24.59 14.75
CA HIS A 574 -6.22 23.49 13.78
C HIS A 574 -6.61 22.15 14.41
N GLY A 575 -6.80 22.09 15.73
CA GLY A 575 -7.18 20.88 16.45
C GLY A 575 -6.12 19.81 16.37
N LEU A 576 -4.86 20.17 16.67
CA LEU A 576 -3.72 19.25 16.60
C LEU A 576 -3.34 18.72 17.99
N ASP A 577 -2.87 17.48 18.04
CA ASP A 577 -2.35 16.85 19.26
C ASP A 577 -0.91 17.33 19.58
N ASP A 578 -0.30 16.72 20.60
CA ASP A 578 1.06 17.03 21.04
C ASP A 578 2.17 16.52 20.08
N ASN A 579 1.78 15.89 18.97
CA ASN A 579 2.65 15.41 17.90
C ASN A 579 2.38 16.12 16.56
N GLY A 580 1.54 17.16 16.54
CA GLY A 580 1.18 17.90 15.32
C GLY A 580 0.23 17.15 14.37
N CYS A 581 -0.39 16.06 14.83
CA CYS A 581 -1.39 15.30 14.09
C CYS A 581 -2.80 15.83 14.35
N LEU A 582 -3.68 15.74 13.35
CA LEU A 582 -5.08 16.16 13.48
C LEU A 582 -5.82 15.28 14.51
N MET A 583 -6.40 15.90 15.54
CA MET A 583 -7.22 15.21 16.53
C MET A 583 -8.55 14.77 15.94
N LEU A 584 -8.70 13.46 15.76
CA LEU A 584 -9.94 12.81 15.34
C LEU A 584 -10.88 12.48 16.51
N ASP A 585 -10.63 13.06 17.68
CA ASP A 585 -11.55 13.02 18.82
C ASP A 585 -12.84 13.75 18.50
N GLY A 586 -13.96 13.21 18.98
CA GLY A 586 -15.28 13.71 18.61
C GLY A 586 -15.83 13.16 17.28
N LEU A 587 -15.17 12.17 16.65
CA LEU A 587 -15.67 11.46 15.47
C LEU A 587 -16.02 10.01 15.82
N GLU A 588 -17.12 9.49 15.25
CA GLU A 588 -17.45 8.06 15.30
C GLU A 588 -16.47 7.21 14.47
N SER A 589 -16.40 5.90 14.70
CA SER A 589 -15.49 4.99 13.98
C SER A 589 -15.62 5.11 12.46
N GLY A 590 -16.84 5.14 11.94
CA GLY A 590 -17.07 5.28 10.50
C GLY A 590 -16.61 6.61 9.91
N ALA A 591 -16.68 7.71 10.67
CA ALA A 591 -16.16 9.00 10.24
C ALA A 591 -14.62 9.01 10.23
N ARG A 592 -13.99 8.32 11.18
CA ARG A 592 -12.53 8.14 11.26
C ARG A 592 -12.00 7.30 10.10
N GLU A 593 -12.63 6.17 9.82
CA GLU A 593 -12.29 5.27 8.71
C GLU A 593 -12.24 6.00 7.37
N VAL A 594 -13.21 6.89 7.11
CA VAL A 594 -13.27 7.66 5.87
C VAL A 594 -12.07 8.61 5.74
N ILE A 595 -11.65 9.26 6.83
CA ILE A 595 -10.46 10.13 6.83
C ILE A 595 -9.17 9.29 6.67
N GLU A 596 -9.07 8.17 7.38
CA GLU A 596 -7.94 7.23 7.25
C GLU A 596 -7.81 6.67 5.83
N LEU A 597 -8.93 6.35 5.19
CA LEU A 597 -8.96 5.86 3.81
C LEU A 597 -8.52 6.96 2.84
N ALA A 598 -9.03 8.19 2.98
CA ALA A 598 -8.60 9.32 2.16
C ALA A 598 -7.10 9.61 2.31
N HIS A 599 -6.58 9.51 3.53
CA HIS A 599 -5.15 9.67 3.82
C HIS A 599 -4.32 8.55 3.18
N SER A 600 -4.75 7.30 3.32
CA SER A 600 -4.10 6.12 2.72
C SER A 600 -4.08 6.21 1.19
N LEU A 601 -5.20 6.59 0.58
CA LEU A 601 -5.29 6.80 -0.88
C LEU A 601 -4.34 7.91 -1.35
N SER A 602 -4.18 8.97 -0.54
CA SER A 602 -3.30 10.09 -0.88
C SER A 602 -1.83 9.70 -0.75
N GLN A 603 -1.46 8.92 0.27
CA GLN A 603 -0.12 8.33 0.41
C GLN A 603 0.18 7.37 -0.75
N TRP A 604 -0.77 6.50 -1.11
CA TRP A 604 -0.63 5.58 -2.24
C TRP A 604 -0.40 6.31 -3.59
N ARG A 605 -0.92 7.53 -3.72
CA ARG A 605 -0.73 8.38 -4.91
C ARG A 605 0.44 9.36 -4.78
N GLY A 606 1.10 9.44 -3.63
CA GLY A 606 2.12 10.44 -3.35
C GLY A 606 1.60 11.88 -3.45
N ILE A 607 0.38 12.16 -2.99
CA ILE A 607 -0.25 13.49 -3.08
C ILE A 607 -0.44 14.06 -1.67
N CYS A 608 0.23 15.16 -1.37
CA CYS A 608 0.01 15.97 -0.16
C CYS A 608 -0.17 17.43 -0.59
N PRO A 609 -1.22 18.14 -0.16
CA PRO A 609 -2.30 17.75 0.77
C PRO A 609 -3.35 16.80 0.17
N ILE A 610 -4.12 16.12 1.03
CA ILE A 610 -5.21 15.20 0.63
C ILE A 610 -6.19 15.93 -0.32
N PRO A 611 -6.34 15.49 -1.58
CA PRO A 611 -7.18 16.17 -2.55
C PRO A 611 -8.67 15.88 -2.31
N THR A 612 -9.53 16.85 -2.63
CA THR A 612 -11.00 16.74 -2.53
C THR A 612 -11.55 15.51 -3.26
N ARG A 613 -10.93 15.12 -4.38
CA ARG A 613 -11.30 13.93 -5.16
C ARG A 613 -11.13 12.64 -4.35
N LEU A 614 -9.97 12.44 -3.73
CA LEU A 614 -9.70 11.24 -2.94
C LEU A 614 -10.50 11.24 -1.63
N MET A 615 -10.77 12.41 -1.06
CA MET A 615 -11.69 12.54 0.06
C MET A 615 -13.11 12.10 -0.33
N PHE A 616 -13.62 12.52 -1.49
CA PHE A 616 -14.93 12.12 -1.97
C PHE A 616 -14.99 10.61 -2.24
N VAL A 617 -13.97 10.05 -2.89
CA VAL A 617 -13.83 8.61 -3.12
C VAL A 617 -13.88 7.82 -1.82
N ALA A 618 -13.21 8.30 -0.77
CA ALA A 618 -13.22 7.62 0.53
C ALA A 618 -14.63 7.53 1.15
N PHE A 619 -15.51 8.51 0.93
CA PHE A 619 -16.92 8.42 1.33
C PHE A 619 -17.69 7.35 0.53
N LEU A 620 -17.38 7.20 -0.75
CA LEU A 620 -18.11 6.32 -1.68
C LEU A 620 -17.65 4.86 -1.65
N GLN A 621 -16.37 4.60 -1.35
CA GLN A 621 -15.80 3.25 -1.36
C GLN A 621 -16.22 2.39 -0.16
N ARG A 622 -16.86 2.98 0.85
CA ARG A 622 -17.34 2.24 2.01
C ARG A 622 -18.71 1.64 1.70
N GLU A 623 -18.76 0.32 1.56
CA GLU A 623 -19.98 -0.42 1.24
C GLU A 623 -21.11 -0.09 2.24
N GLY A 624 -22.26 0.33 1.72
CA GLY A 624 -23.41 0.70 2.56
C GLY A 624 -23.22 1.97 3.39
N SER A 625 -22.26 2.84 3.07
CA SER A 625 -22.16 4.18 3.69
C SER A 625 -23.40 5.04 3.41
N ALA A 626 -23.63 6.06 4.23
CA ALA A 626 -24.74 6.97 3.98
C ALA A 626 -24.48 7.83 2.73
N ALA A 627 -23.20 8.20 2.51
CA ALA A 627 -22.77 8.90 1.31
C ALA A 627 -23.00 8.10 0.01
N SER A 628 -22.64 6.82 -0.02
CA SER A 628 -22.83 5.96 -1.20
C SER A 628 -24.31 5.84 -1.56
N ARG A 629 -25.20 5.57 -0.59
CA ARG A 629 -26.65 5.51 -0.80
C ARG A 629 -27.24 6.83 -1.34
N LEU A 630 -26.81 7.97 -0.81
CA LEU A 630 -27.28 9.27 -1.28
C LEU A 630 -26.85 9.53 -2.72
N VAL A 631 -25.62 9.21 -3.08
CA VAL A 631 -25.13 9.39 -4.45
C VAL A 631 -25.75 8.37 -5.42
N GLU A 632 -25.97 7.13 -4.99
CA GLU A 632 -26.73 6.12 -5.75
C GLU A 632 -28.17 6.55 -6.03
N SER A 633 -28.79 7.31 -5.13
CA SER A 633 -30.16 7.83 -5.35
C SER A 633 -30.27 8.77 -6.56
N GLN A 634 -29.15 9.35 -7.01
CA GLN A 634 -29.06 10.11 -8.26
C GLN A 634 -28.83 9.23 -9.50
N GLN A 635 -29.01 7.91 -9.38
CA GLN A 635 -28.81 6.91 -10.44
C GLN A 635 -27.36 6.88 -10.96
N VAL A 636 -26.40 7.06 -10.06
CA VAL A 636 -24.98 7.15 -10.37
C VAL A 636 -24.29 5.79 -10.23
N TYR A 637 -23.41 5.43 -11.18
CA TYR A 637 -22.62 4.21 -11.12
C TYR A 637 -21.34 4.43 -10.29
N LEU A 638 -21.39 4.09 -8.99
CA LEU A 638 -20.36 4.44 -8.01
C LEU A 638 -18.97 3.88 -8.34
N ASP A 639 -18.85 2.62 -8.73
CA ASP A 639 -17.53 2.00 -8.96
C ASP A 639 -16.74 2.76 -10.03
N LEU A 640 -17.39 3.08 -11.15
CA LEU A 640 -16.76 3.79 -12.27
C LEU A 640 -16.54 5.27 -11.95
N LEU A 641 -17.41 5.90 -11.15
CA LEU A 641 -17.17 7.26 -10.63
C LEU A 641 -15.93 7.29 -9.73
N CYS A 642 -15.79 6.33 -8.81
CA CYS A 642 -14.64 6.21 -7.92
C CYS A 642 -13.33 6.02 -8.70
N ALA A 643 -13.30 5.05 -9.62
CA ALA A 643 -12.14 4.80 -10.49
C ALA A 643 -11.74 6.07 -11.28
N THR A 644 -12.74 6.79 -11.82
CA THR A 644 -12.54 8.04 -12.54
C THR A 644 -11.92 9.13 -11.66
N LEU A 645 -12.45 9.34 -10.45
CA LEU A 645 -11.95 10.36 -9.53
C LEU A 645 -10.54 10.06 -9.03
N ILE A 646 -10.22 8.79 -8.75
CA ILE A 646 -8.86 8.35 -8.39
C ILE A 646 -7.90 8.62 -9.54
N HIS A 647 -8.27 8.23 -10.77
CA HIS A 647 -7.43 8.38 -11.96
C HIS A 647 -7.06 9.85 -12.20
N PHE A 648 -8.04 10.75 -12.16
CA PHE A 648 -7.84 12.18 -12.40
C PHE A 648 -7.38 12.98 -11.17
N SER A 649 -6.99 12.31 -10.08
CA SER A 649 -6.36 12.99 -8.94
C SER A 649 -4.90 13.40 -9.21
N GLY A 650 -4.29 12.93 -10.31
CA GLY A 650 -2.91 13.24 -10.70
C GLY A 650 -1.85 12.43 -9.93
N HIS A 651 -0.58 12.71 -10.22
CA HIS A 651 0.57 12.52 -9.33
C HIS A 651 1.29 13.87 -9.33
N ASP A 652 1.48 14.52 -8.18
CA ASP A 652 2.23 15.77 -8.10
C ASP A 652 3.69 15.46 -7.75
N HIS A 653 4.61 15.91 -8.62
CA HIS A 653 6.06 16.08 -8.47
C HIS A 653 6.93 14.91 -7.94
N GLU A 654 8.14 14.76 -8.49
CA GLU A 654 9.18 13.79 -8.07
C GLU A 654 9.61 13.92 -6.58
N ASP A 655 9.18 15.00 -5.90
CA ASP A 655 9.55 15.34 -4.51
C ASP A 655 8.44 15.12 -3.47
N SER A 656 7.25 14.64 -3.86
CA SER A 656 6.16 14.41 -2.90
C SER A 656 6.43 13.17 -2.04
N PRO A 657 6.35 13.26 -0.69
CA PRO A 657 6.69 12.14 0.18
C PRO A 657 5.69 10.99 0.04
N GLU A 658 6.20 9.77 -0.22
CA GLU A 658 5.40 8.54 -0.32
C GLU A 658 4.74 8.16 1.03
N THR A 659 5.25 8.68 2.14
CA THR A 659 4.65 8.55 3.48
C THR A 659 4.70 9.88 4.22
N PHE A 660 3.54 10.35 4.71
CA PHE A 660 3.39 11.58 5.50
C PHE A 660 2.32 11.40 6.58
N PRO A 661 2.47 11.98 7.79
CA PRO A 661 1.46 11.89 8.84
C PRO A 661 0.20 12.70 8.49
N LEU A 662 -0.92 12.42 9.17
CA LEU A 662 -2.16 13.21 9.06
C LEU A 662 -2.01 14.54 9.85
N GLY A 663 -1.02 15.34 9.49
CA GLY A 663 -0.74 16.64 10.09
C GLY A 663 -1.57 17.77 9.49
N TRP A 664 -1.26 19.00 9.89
CA TRP A 664 -1.87 20.21 9.33
C TRP A 664 -1.74 20.29 7.81
N GLU A 665 -0.53 20.09 7.28
CA GLU A 665 -0.25 20.18 5.84
C GLU A 665 -1.13 19.21 5.06
N ALA A 666 -1.09 17.92 5.42
CA ALA A 666 -1.88 16.85 4.81
C ALA A 666 -3.39 17.11 4.84
N SER A 667 -3.90 17.68 5.94
CA SER A 667 -5.33 17.87 6.17
C SER A 667 -5.87 19.22 5.69
N SER A 668 -4.99 20.19 5.42
CA SER A 668 -5.31 21.61 5.17
C SER A 668 -6.35 21.84 4.06
N ARG A 669 -6.30 21.05 2.99
CA ARG A 669 -7.09 21.28 1.78
C ARG A 669 -8.58 20.98 1.92
N ILE A 670 -8.93 19.90 2.61
CA ILE A 670 -10.34 19.47 2.71
C ILE A 670 -10.68 18.83 4.05
N VAL A 671 -9.77 18.02 4.62
CA VAL A 671 -10.04 17.26 5.84
C VAL A 671 -10.25 18.17 7.05
N ALA A 672 -9.32 19.10 7.31
CA ALA A 672 -9.43 20.01 8.44
C ALA A 672 -10.62 20.97 8.33
N PRO A 673 -10.89 21.63 7.17
CA PRO A 673 -12.11 22.43 6.98
C PRO A 673 -13.40 21.62 7.22
N MET A 674 -13.47 20.39 6.70
CA MET A 674 -14.62 19.50 6.84
C MET A 674 -14.86 19.08 8.29
N VAL A 675 -13.82 18.60 8.99
CA VAL A 675 -13.93 18.18 10.41
C VAL A 675 -14.33 19.36 11.29
N ARG A 676 -13.76 20.55 11.06
CA ARG A 676 -14.13 21.76 11.79
C ARG A 676 -15.59 22.15 11.55
N HIS A 677 -16.02 22.13 10.29
CA HIS A 677 -17.42 22.41 9.95
C HIS A 677 -18.36 21.42 10.64
N ALA A 678 -18.04 20.13 10.62
CA ALA A 678 -18.85 19.09 11.24
C ALA A 678 -18.94 19.23 12.77
N LYS A 679 -17.83 19.54 13.44
CA LYS A 679 -17.82 19.79 14.89
C LYS A 679 -18.59 21.03 15.29
N LEU A 680 -18.60 22.08 14.46
CA LEU A 680 -19.35 23.32 14.73
C LEU A 680 -20.86 23.19 14.51
N HIS A 681 -21.28 22.32 13.60
CA HIS A 681 -22.68 22.17 13.17
C HIS A 681 -23.32 20.86 13.65
N SER A 682 -22.63 20.08 14.48
CA SER A 682 -23.18 18.87 15.10
C SER A 682 -23.72 19.18 16.49
N ASP A 683 -25.02 18.93 16.70
CA ASP A 683 -25.63 18.93 18.03
C ASP A 683 -25.27 17.68 18.85
N LYS A 684 -24.58 16.71 18.23
CA LYS A 684 -24.14 15.46 18.86
C LYS A 684 -22.70 15.55 19.35
N PRO A 685 -22.37 14.88 20.47
CA PRO A 685 -21.01 14.86 21.03
C PRO A 685 -20.02 14.11 20.13
N LEU A 686 -20.50 13.18 19.30
CA LEU A 686 -19.73 12.49 18.27
C LEU A 686 -20.34 12.78 16.90
N VAL A 687 -19.50 13.19 15.96
CA VAL A 687 -19.84 13.42 14.56
C VAL A 687 -19.87 12.07 13.84
N SER A 688 -21.02 11.73 13.25
CA SER A 688 -21.17 10.52 12.43
C SER A 688 -20.60 10.69 11.02
N GLU A 689 -20.43 9.59 10.30
CA GLU A 689 -20.03 9.61 8.87
C GLU A 689 -20.99 10.46 8.03
N PHE A 690 -22.30 10.38 8.31
CA PHE A 690 -23.31 11.16 7.62
C PHE A 690 -23.12 12.68 7.83
N GLN A 691 -22.94 13.11 9.08
CA GLN A 691 -22.71 14.53 9.40
C GLN A 691 -21.38 15.04 8.84
N LEU A 692 -20.37 14.15 8.79
CA LEU A 692 -19.10 14.44 8.15
C LEU A 692 -19.28 14.60 6.62
N PHE A 693 -20.13 13.79 5.99
CA PHE A 693 -20.44 13.89 4.56
C PHE A 693 -21.28 15.12 4.22
N GLU A 694 -22.25 15.50 5.05
CA GLU A 694 -22.95 16.79 4.93
C GLU A 694 -21.96 17.95 4.97
N SER A 695 -21.02 17.89 5.92
CA SER A 695 -19.98 18.91 6.05
C SER A 695 -19.03 18.91 4.86
N PHE A 696 -18.67 17.75 4.31
CA PHE A 696 -17.91 17.64 3.06
C PHE A 696 -18.63 18.36 1.92
N CYS A 697 -19.92 18.09 1.74
CA CYS A 697 -20.72 18.73 0.71
C CYS A 697 -20.79 20.25 0.92
N ALA A 698 -20.86 20.73 2.16
CA ALA A 698 -20.84 22.15 2.47
C ALA A 698 -19.50 22.83 2.13
N VAL A 699 -18.36 22.21 2.47
CA VAL A 699 -17.03 22.83 2.31
C VAL A 699 -16.33 22.51 0.99
N ALA A 700 -16.85 21.58 0.18
CA ALA A 700 -16.25 21.21 -1.09
C ALA A 700 -16.11 22.42 -2.04
N PRO A 701 -14.95 22.59 -2.73
CA PRO A 701 -14.72 23.73 -3.61
C PRO A 701 -15.78 23.86 -4.73
N PRO A 702 -16.23 25.09 -5.08
CA PRO A 702 -17.22 25.32 -6.13
C PRO A 702 -16.81 24.75 -7.49
N GLU A 703 -15.51 24.74 -7.81
CA GLU A 703 -14.97 24.19 -9.06
C GLU A 703 -15.17 22.67 -9.11
N PHE A 704 -14.97 21.99 -7.97
CA PHE A 704 -15.18 20.55 -7.85
C PHE A 704 -16.68 20.18 -7.97
N LYS A 705 -17.57 20.95 -7.32
CA LYS A 705 -19.02 20.76 -7.45
C LYS A 705 -19.49 20.97 -8.90
N SER A 706 -18.98 22.01 -9.55
CA SER A 706 -19.32 22.30 -10.96
C SER A 706 -18.84 21.20 -11.90
N LEU A 707 -17.66 20.62 -11.63
CA LEU A 707 -17.13 19.47 -12.37
C LEU A 707 -18.06 18.27 -12.24
N LEU A 708 -18.53 17.93 -11.04
CA LEU A 708 -19.45 16.81 -10.81
C LEU A 708 -20.82 17.01 -11.49
N ARG A 709 -21.34 18.24 -11.51
CA ARG A 709 -22.60 18.58 -12.20
C ARG A 709 -22.48 18.54 -13.73
N ALA A 710 -21.29 18.79 -14.26
CA ALA A 710 -21.00 18.76 -15.69
C ALA A 710 -20.77 17.35 -16.25
N LEU A 711 -20.66 16.34 -15.39
CA LEU A 711 -20.59 14.93 -15.82
C LEU A 711 -21.96 14.51 -16.39
N PRO A 712 -22.01 13.81 -17.54
CA PRO A 712 -23.27 13.42 -18.14
C PRO A 712 -23.82 12.09 -17.62
N GLY A 713 -25.14 11.94 -17.71
CA GLY A 713 -25.85 10.68 -17.47
C GLY A 713 -25.60 10.09 -16.07
N LEU A 714 -25.23 8.81 -16.02
CA LEU A 714 -25.01 7.98 -14.83
C LEU A 714 -23.77 8.38 -13.98
N PHE A 715 -23.14 9.52 -14.26
CA PHE A 715 -22.01 10.06 -13.49
C PHE A 715 -22.30 11.44 -12.91
N ARG A 716 -23.46 12.03 -13.24
CA ARG A 716 -23.84 13.35 -12.77
C ARG A 716 -24.11 13.30 -11.27
N VAL A 717 -23.28 13.97 -10.49
CA VAL A 717 -23.51 14.15 -9.05
C VAL A 717 -23.76 15.62 -8.76
N ASP A 718 -24.90 15.93 -8.16
CA ASP A 718 -25.18 17.24 -7.61
C ASP A 718 -25.10 17.19 -6.09
N LEU A 719 -23.93 17.54 -5.55
CA LEU A 719 -23.66 17.52 -4.10
C LEU A 719 -24.59 18.46 -3.32
N ASP A 720 -25.03 19.57 -3.93
CA ASP A 720 -25.91 20.54 -3.28
C ASP A 720 -27.39 20.07 -3.29
N GLY A 721 -27.73 19.16 -4.20
CA GLY A 721 -29.06 18.57 -4.34
C GLY A 721 -29.28 17.27 -3.56
N LEU A 722 -28.27 16.75 -2.86
CA LEU A 722 -28.35 15.45 -2.14
C LEU A 722 -29.26 15.48 -0.91
N PHE A 723 -29.46 16.66 -0.30
CA PHE A 723 -30.14 16.82 0.99
C PHE A 723 -31.45 17.62 0.90
N GLY A 724 -31.99 17.82 -0.31
CA GLY A 724 -33.25 18.54 -0.54
C GLY A 724 -34.48 17.64 -0.53
N ASP A 725 -35.63 18.20 -0.13
CA ASP A 725 -36.95 17.56 -0.32
C ASP A 725 -37.20 17.29 -1.82
N ALA A 726 -37.70 16.09 -2.13
CA ALA A 726 -37.94 15.63 -3.50
C ALA A 726 -38.66 16.69 -4.36
N PRO A 727 -38.15 17.06 -5.55
CA PRO A 727 -38.90 17.93 -6.43
C PRO A 727 -40.15 17.19 -6.92
N GLU A 728 -41.32 17.80 -6.73
CA GLU A 728 -42.57 17.35 -7.35
C GLU A 728 -42.37 17.19 -8.87
N PRO A 729 -42.94 16.15 -9.49
CA PRO A 729 -42.82 15.95 -10.93
C PRO A 729 -43.53 17.11 -11.65
N ALA A 730 -42.74 17.97 -12.31
CA ALA A 730 -43.26 19.06 -13.11
C ALA A 730 -44.18 18.51 -14.23
N ALA A 731 -45.47 18.70 -14.05
CA ALA A 731 -46.45 18.67 -15.11
C ALA A 731 -46.26 19.91 -15.96
N GLU A 732 -45.88 19.74 -17.23
CA GLU A 732 -46.28 20.68 -18.29
C GLU A 732 -46.02 20.08 -19.68
N ALA A 733 -47.02 19.37 -20.18
CA ALA A 733 -47.31 19.30 -21.60
C ALA A 733 -48.64 20.06 -21.80
N ALA A 734 -48.56 21.29 -22.32
CA ALA A 734 -49.55 21.95 -23.19
C ALA A 734 -49.37 23.48 -23.15
N ASN A 735 -48.87 24.08 -24.24
CA ASN A 735 -49.68 24.99 -25.05
C ASN A 735 -48.93 25.50 -26.29
N LEU A 736 -49.72 25.61 -27.35
CA LEU A 736 -49.40 25.95 -28.73
C LEU A 736 -49.36 27.48 -28.97
N GLU A 737 -48.59 27.84 -30.00
CA GLU A 737 -48.82 28.92 -30.99
C GLU A 737 -48.72 30.41 -30.58
N GLY A 738 -47.91 31.15 -31.36
CA GLY A 738 -47.93 32.62 -31.41
C GLY A 738 -46.80 33.23 -32.23
N GLN A 739 -47.14 33.76 -33.40
CA GLN A 739 -46.28 34.37 -34.43
C GLN A 739 -45.61 35.68 -33.99
N GLY A 740 -44.46 36.03 -34.60
CA GLY A 740 -43.93 37.40 -34.60
C GLY A 740 -42.47 37.55 -35.03
N GLU A 741 -42.23 37.78 -36.33
CA GLU A 741 -41.03 38.48 -36.85
C GLU A 741 -41.02 39.96 -36.38
N PRO A 742 -39.88 40.68 -36.24
CA PRO A 742 -39.02 41.01 -37.39
C PRO A 742 -37.50 41.20 -37.18
N ALA A 743 -36.80 41.01 -38.31
CA ALA A 743 -35.69 41.78 -38.89
C ALA A 743 -34.40 42.06 -38.10
N TYR A 744 -33.29 41.50 -38.60
CA TYR A 744 -32.02 42.23 -38.76
C TYR A 744 -31.31 41.78 -40.06
N ASN A 745 -31.14 42.73 -40.98
CA ASN A 745 -30.17 42.64 -42.08
C ASN A 745 -28.84 43.23 -41.59
N ALA A 746 -27.72 42.55 -41.85
CA ALA A 746 -26.56 43.13 -42.53
C ALA A 746 -25.45 42.09 -42.68
N GLU A 747 -24.99 41.98 -43.92
CA GLU A 747 -23.95 41.12 -44.47
C GLU A 747 -22.59 41.34 -43.81
N GLU A 748 -21.82 40.26 -43.63
CA GLU A 748 -20.42 40.26 -44.07
C GLU A 748 -19.92 38.83 -44.34
N THR A 749 -19.38 38.67 -45.54
CA THR A 749 -19.02 37.43 -46.20
C THR A 749 -17.67 36.88 -45.75
N ALA A 750 -17.64 35.62 -45.32
CA ALA A 750 -16.47 34.73 -45.46
C ALA A 750 -16.94 33.28 -45.60
N THR A 751 -16.97 32.81 -46.85
CA THR A 751 -17.04 31.41 -47.33
C THR A 751 -17.34 30.32 -46.28
N ALA A 752 -18.63 30.01 -46.12
CA ALA A 752 -19.10 28.82 -45.42
C ALA A 752 -19.06 27.58 -46.34
N GLU A 753 -18.40 26.52 -45.89
CA GLU A 753 -18.76 25.15 -46.30
C GLU A 753 -20.10 24.77 -45.66
N PRO A 754 -20.93 23.92 -46.29
CA PRO A 754 -22.35 23.80 -45.95
C PRO A 754 -22.57 23.15 -44.57
N GLU A 755 -23.36 23.82 -43.74
CA GLU A 755 -23.97 23.28 -42.52
C GLU A 755 -24.99 22.18 -42.89
N GLU A 756 -24.53 20.95 -43.09
CA GLU A 756 -25.40 19.77 -43.13
C GLU A 756 -25.66 19.26 -41.71
N ASN A 757 -26.95 19.06 -41.39
CA ASN A 757 -27.49 18.48 -40.17
C ASN A 757 -26.68 17.28 -39.62
N THR A 758 -25.76 17.53 -38.68
CA THR A 758 -25.01 16.52 -37.93
C THR A 758 -25.75 16.10 -36.64
N ARG A 759 -27.05 15.85 -36.73
CA ARG A 759 -27.89 15.51 -35.57
C ARG A 759 -28.48 14.11 -35.70
N PHE A 760 -28.23 13.27 -34.70
CA PHE A 760 -28.98 12.04 -34.47
C PHE A 760 -29.87 12.24 -33.22
N SER A 761 -31.10 11.77 -33.30
CA SER A 761 -32.10 11.81 -32.24
C SER A 761 -32.18 10.48 -31.50
N ALA A 762 -32.57 10.49 -30.22
CA ALA A 762 -32.77 9.28 -29.43
C ALA A 762 -33.72 8.27 -30.10
N SER A 763 -34.73 8.76 -30.84
CA SER A 763 -35.68 7.91 -31.59
C SER A 763 -35.06 7.07 -32.70
N GLN A 764 -33.86 7.39 -33.17
CA GLN A 764 -33.15 6.64 -34.21
C GLN A 764 -32.37 5.45 -33.65
N PHE A 765 -32.20 5.33 -32.33
CA PHE A 765 -31.45 4.26 -31.68
C PHE A 765 -32.36 3.35 -30.86
N ASP A 766 -31.97 2.09 -30.72
CA ASP A 766 -32.47 1.29 -29.61
C ASP A 766 -31.86 1.75 -28.28
N GLU A 767 -32.42 1.28 -27.17
CA GLU A 767 -32.04 1.76 -25.83
C GLU A 767 -30.56 1.50 -25.52
N ALA A 768 -30.02 0.35 -25.94
CA ALA A 768 -28.63 0.00 -25.72
C ALA A 768 -27.67 0.86 -26.58
N ALA A 769 -28.03 1.08 -27.85
CA ALA A 769 -27.25 1.89 -28.77
C ALA A 769 -27.26 3.37 -28.39
N TRP A 770 -28.38 3.86 -27.86
CA TRP A 770 -28.48 5.21 -27.32
C TRP A 770 -27.59 5.39 -26.08
N ARG A 771 -27.63 4.43 -25.14
CA ARG A 771 -26.75 4.43 -23.96
C ARG A 771 -25.27 4.45 -24.33
N LEU A 772 -24.87 3.63 -25.30
CA LEU A 772 -23.50 3.62 -25.81
C LEU A 772 -23.11 4.98 -26.39
N PHE A 773 -23.98 5.60 -27.17
CA PHE A 773 -23.71 6.92 -27.73
C PHE A 773 -23.59 8.00 -26.64
N GLN A 774 -24.44 7.94 -25.60
CA GLN A 774 -24.33 8.84 -24.44
C GLN A 774 -23.02 8.65 -23.66
N LEU A 775 -22.53 7.41 -23.55
CA LEU A 775 -21.23 7.11 -22.93
C LEU A 775 -20.07 7.73 -23.75
N ALA A 776 -20.16 7.71 -25.08
CA ALA A 776 -19.17 8.37 -25.94
C ALA A 776 -19.18 9.90 -25.78
N VAL A 777 -20.36 10.49 -25.58
CA VAL A 777 -20.51 11.92 -25.24
C VAL A 777 -19.89 12.22 -23.86
N ALA A 778 -20.03 11.30 -22.89
CA ALA A 778 -19.41 11.41 -21.58
C ALA A 778 -17.90 11.51 -21.61
N TRP A 779 -17.26 10.60 -22.36
CA TRP A 779 -15.82 10.63 -22.55
C TRP A 779 -15.35 11.93 -23.19
N ALA A 780 -16.10 12.48 -24.16
CA ALA A 780 -15.76 13.73 -24.80
C ALA A 780 -15.84 14.93 -23.83
N HIS A 781 -16.86 15.01 -22.97
CA HIS A 781 -16.96 16.04 -21.92
C HIS A 781 -15.81 15.96 -20.93
N LEU A 782 -15.49 14.75 -20.44
CA LEU A 782 -14.42 14.51 -19.47
C LEU A 782 -13.03 14.91 -19.98
N GLN A 783 -12.78 14.80 -21.29
CA GLN A 783 -11.53 15.20 -21.92
C GLN A 783 -11.51 16.67 -22.38
N GLY A 784 -12.59 17.43 -22.17
CA GLY A 784 -12.73 18.79 -22.69
C GLY A 784 -12.77 18.85 -24.23
N SER A 785 -13.21 17.77 -24.89
CA SER A 785 -13.25 17.69 -26.34
C SER A 785 -14.51 18.38 -26.89
N PRO A 786 -14.41 19.29 -27.89
CA PRO A 786 -15.57 19.98 -28.45
C PRO A 786 -16.44 19.07 -29.34
N SER A 787 -16.00 17.84 -29.60
CA SER A 787 -16.77 16.88 -30.39
C SER A 787 -16.52 15.43 -30.00
N VAL A 788 -17.56 14.58 -30.13
CA VAL A 788 -17.42 13.12 -30.03
C VAL A 788 -16.63 12.62 -31.23
N ARG A 789 -15.40 12.18 -30.95
CA ARG A 789 -14.49 11.52 -31.90
C ARG A 789 -14.51 10.00 -31.80
N THR A 790 -13.94 9.33 -32.79
CA THR A 790 -13.83 7.86 -32.88
C THR A 790 -13.20 7.19 -31.64
N PRO A 791 -12.19 7.76 -30.94
CA PRO A 791 -11.72 7.22 -29.67
C PRO A 791 -12.78 7.15 -28.57
N HIS A 792 -13.61 8.18 -28.43
CA HIS A 792 -14.69 8.20 -27.44
C HIS A 792 -15.79 7.18 -27.77
N LEU A 793 -16.12 7.04 -29.05
CA LEU A 793 -17.06 6.02 -29.52
C LEU A 793 -16.51 4.61 -29.32
N PHE A 794 -15.21 4.41 -29.54
CA PHE A 794 -14.55 3.14 -29.29
C PHE A 794 -14.52 2.81 -27.79
N ALA A 795 -14.18 3.78 -26.93
CA ALA A 795 -14.21 3.61 -25.48
C ALA A 795 -15.60 3.19 -24.98
N ALA A 796 -16.65 3.77 -25.56
CA ALA A 796 -18.03 3.38 -25.27
C ALA A 796 -18.41 2.01 -25.87
N LEU A 797 -17.85 1.64 -27.03
CA LEU A 797 -18.02 0.30 -27.61
C LEU A 797 -17.29 -0.78 -26.83
N VAL A 798 -16.27 -0.44 -26.06
CA VAL A 798 -15.55 -1.36 -25.16
C VAL A 798 -16.33 -1.55 -23.86
N ASP A 799 -16.79 -0.44 -23.26
CA ASP A 799 -17.50 -0.39 -21.97
C ASP A 799 -16.85 -1.26 -20.87
N ASP A 800 -17.63 -1.85 -19.95
CA ASP A 800 -17.22 -2.81 -18.91
C ASP A 800 -16.59 -4.14 -19.42
N GLY A 801 -16.41 -4.25 -20.73
CA GLY A 801 -15.88 -5.44 -21.39
C GLY A 801 -16.92 -6.51 -21.72
N MET A 802 -18.23 -6.28 -21.48
CA MET A 802 -19.33 -7.20 -21.82
C MET A 802 -19.94 -6.94 -23.20
N THR A 803 -19.56 -5.85 -23.85
CA THR A 803 -19.91 -5.54 -25.24
C THR A 803 -19.24 -6.51 -26.22
N VAL A 804 -19.70 -6.55 -27.47
CA VAL A 804 -19.09 -7.40 -28.51
C VAL A 804 -17.60 -7.06 -28.71
N ILE A 805 -17.25 -5.78 -28.70
CA ILE A 805 -15.85 -5.35 -28.80
C ILE A 805 -15.08 -5.67 -27.51
N GLY A 806 -15.67 -5.46 -26.33
CA GLY A 806 -15.08 -5.84 -25.04
C GLY A 806 -14.78 -7.35 -24.95
N MET A 807 -15.73 -8.20 -25.36
CA MET A 807 -15.55 -9.65 -25.40
C MET A 807 -14.50 -10.08 -26.45
N LEU A 808 -14.41 -9.38 -27.59
CA LEU A 808 -13.39 -9.65 -28.60
C LEU A 808 -11.99 -9.26 -28.11
N LEU A 809 -11.85 -8.18 -27.35
CA LEU A 809 -10.62 -7.81 -26.68
C LEU A 809 -10.22 -8.88 -25.66
N ARG A 810 -11.15 -9.32 -24.80
CA ARG A 810 -10.91 -10.41 -23.84
C ARG A 810 -10.51 -11.73 -24.52
N ARG A 811 -11.17 -12.11 -25.62
CA ARG A 811 -10.81 -13.32 -26.41
C ARG A 811 -9.43 -13.26 -27.06
N ARG A 812 -8.87 -12.05 -27.18
CA ARG A 812 -7.53 -11.81 -27.75
C ARG A 812 -6.50 -11.49 -26.65
N ASP A 813 -6.81 -11.80 -25.38
CA ASP A 813 -5.99 -11.53 -24.20
C ASP A 813 -5.62 -10.05 -24.02
N LEU A 814 -6.51 -9.15 -24.45
CA LEU A 814 -6.35 -7.71 -24.27
C LEU A 814 -7.31 -7.24 -23.19
N ASP A 815 -6.76 -6.50 -22.24
CA ASP A 815 -7.55 -5.85 -21.21
C ASP A 815 -8.42 -4.73 -21.84
N PRO A 816 -9.76 -4.83 -21.74
CA PRO A 816 -10.67 -3.82 -22.26
C PRO A 816 -10.36 -2.42 -21.75
N GLU A 817 -10.06 -2.27 -20.45
CA GLU A 817 -9.81 -0.95 -19.83
C GLU A 817 -8.48 -0.34 -20.27
N THR A 818 -7.40 -1.11 -20.30
CA THR A 818 -6.09 -0.66 -20.81
C THR A 818 -6.18 -0.23 -22.28
N THR A 819 -6.94 -0.98 -23.09
CA THR A 819 -7.15 -0.65 -24.50
C THR A 819 -7.97 0.62 -24.65
N LYS A 820 -9.02 0.76 -23.84
CA LYS A 820 -9.87 1.95 -23.77
C LYS A 820 -9.10 3.21 -23.38
N VAL A 821 -8.27 3.15 -22.33
CA VAL A 821 -7.38 4.25 -21.91
C VAL A 821 -6.40 4.61 -23.02
N ALA A 822 -5.74 3.63 -23.64
CA ALA A 822 -4.79 3.88 -24.71
C ALA A 822 -5.43 4.56 -25.94
N MET A 823 -6.69 4.24 -26.23
CA MET A 823 -7.42 4.91 -27.32
C MET A 823 -7.89 6.30 -26.92
N LEU A 824 -8.38 6.50 -25.69
CA LEU A 824 -8.77 7.82 -25.19
C LEU A 824 -7.59 8.81 -25.19
N SER A 825 -6.36 8.35 -24.92
CA SER A 825 -5.14 9.17 -25.01
C SER A 825 -4.77 9.64 -26.43
N LEU A 826 -5.46 9.14 -27.47
CA LEU A 826 -5.30 9.64 -28.84
C LEU A 826 -5.99 11.00 -29.07
N VAL A 827 -6.81 11.45 -28.11
CA VAL A 827 -7.46 12.75 -28.14
C VAL A 827 -6.60 13.74 -27.35
N PRO A 828 -5.97 14.74 -28.00
CA PRO A 828 -5.18 15.73 -27.28
C PRO A 828 -6.08 16.56 -26.36
N PRO A 829 -5.64 16.88 -25.13
CA PRO A 829 -6.38 17.77 -24.24
C PRO A 829 -6.50 19.15 -24.91
N SER A 830 -7.71 19.71 -24.91
CA SER A 830 -7.95 21.04 -25.50
C SER A 830 -7.99 22.08 -24.39
N GLU A 831 -7.03 23.01 -24.36
CA GLU A 831 -6.91 24.06 -23.33
C GLU A 831 -7.97 25.16 -23.42
N LEU A 832 -8.90 25.11 -24.37
CA LEU A 832 -9.86 26.19 -24.61
C LEU A 832 -11.24 25.63 -24.98
N CYS A 833 -12.05 25.29 -23.97
CA CYS A 833 -13.51 25.32 -24.13
C CYS A 833 -14.19 25.64 -22.82
N GLN A 834 -14.90 26.77 -22.78
CA GLN A 834 -15.97 26.98 -21.83
C GLN A 834 -17.11 25.99 -22.15
N PRO A 835 -17.85 25.49 -21.15
CA PRO A 835 -18.89 24.49 -21.36
C PRO A 835 -20.13 25.15 -22.00
N SER A 836 -20.07 25.39 -23.32
CA SER A 836 -21.30 25.56 -24.10
C SER A 836 -21.91 24.17 -24.27
N GLY A 837 -23.08 23.94 -23.66
CA GLY A 837 -23.69 22.63 -23.44
C GLY A 837 -24.10 21.79 -24.66
N GLU A 838 -23.54 22.00 -25.84
CA GLU A 838 -23.79 21.15 -27.03
C GLU A 838 -22.47 20.57 -27.58
N ILE A 839 -22.20 19.30 -27.28
CA ILE A 839 -21.12 18.55 -27.93
C ILE A 839 -21.51 18.21 -29.37
N ARG A 840 -20.64 18.54 -30.32
CA ARG A 840 -20.80 18.18 -31.74
C ARG A 840 -20.32 16.75 -32.01
N ILE A 841 -20.73 16.13 -33.11
CA ILE A 841 -20.20 14.83 -33.53
C ILE A 841 -19.12 15.06 -34.59
N SER A 842 -17.96 14.39 -34.52
CA SER A 842 -16.95 14.49 -35.56
C SER A 842 -17.46 13.89 -36.87
N ARG A 843 -16.99 14.38 -38.03
CA ARG A 843 -17.36 13.84 -39.35
C ARG A 843 -17.19 12.32 -39.44
N SER A 844 -16.09 11.80 -38.88
CA SER A 844 -15.81 10.36 -38.82
C SER A 844 -16.84 9.55 -38.01
N VAL A 845 -17.34 10.10 -36.90
CA VAL A 845 -18.38 9.45 -36.10
C VAL A 845 -19.75 9.58 -36.79
N TRP A 846 -20.02 10.71 -37.45
CA TRP A 846 -21.26 10.90 -38.21
C TRP A 846 -21.37 9.94 -39.40
N GLU A 847 -20.30 9.78 -40.20
CA GLU A 847 -20.25 8.84 -41.32
C GLU A 847 -20.44 7.39 -40.85
N LEU A 848 -19.89 7.04 -39.69
CA LEU A 848 -20.04 5.73 -39.06
C LEU A 848 -21.48 5.48 -38.61
N LEU A 849 -22.11 6.44 -37.93
CA LEU A 849 -23.50 6.33 -37.51
C LEU A 849 -24.46 6.28 -38.72
N LYS A 850 -24.16 7.00 -39.81
CA LYS A 850 -24.90 6.87 -41.08
C LYS A 850 -24.76 5.49 -41.72
N ALA A 851 -23.57 4.89 -41.67
CA ALA A 851 -23.37 3.52 -42.12
C ALA A 851 -24.12 2.51 -41.24
N ALA A 852 -24.23 2.76 -39.93
CA ALA A 852 -25.03 1.95 -39.01
C ALA A 852 -26.55 2.06 -39.31
N GLU A 853 -27.03 3.27 -39.60
CA GLU A 853 -28.42 3.55 -40.03
C GLU A 853 -28.78 2.78 -41.32
N GLN A 854 -27.92 2.85 -42.34
CA GLN A 854 -28.12 2.12 -43.60
C GLN A 854 -28.17 0.61 -43.39
N ARG A 855 -27.34 0.07 -42.49
CA ARG A 855 -27.33 -1.36 -42.15
C ARG A 855 -28.60 -1.77 -41.40
N SER A 856 -29.05 -0.96 -40.44
CA SER A 856 -30.32 -1.21 -39.74
C SER A 856 -31.48 -1.29 -40.76
N PHE A 857 -31.51 -0.36 -41.73
CA PHE A 857 -32.49 -0.39 -42.82
C PHE A 857 -32.41 -1.65 -43.69
N GLN A 858 -31.21 -2.11 -44.03
CA GLN A 858 -31.00 -3.37 -44.78
C GLN A 858 -31.45 -4.62 -44.02
N ARG A 859 -31.53 -4.57 -42.70
CA ARG A 859 -32.06 -5.64 -41.83
C ARG A 859 -33.56 -5.49 -41.56
N HIS A 860 -34.22 -4.52 -42.19
CA HIS A 860 -35.61 -4.13 -41.91
C HIS A 860 -35.86 -3.73 -40.45
N ALA A 861 -34.83 -3.29 -39.72
CA ALA A 861 -34.98 -2.75 -38.38
C ALA A 861 -35.35 -1.26 -38.44
N THR A 862 -36.15 -0.81 -37.48
CA THR A 862 -36.63 0.59 -37.40
C THR A 862 -35.69 1.50 -36.60
N ARG A 863 -34.69 0.93 -35.92
CA ARG A 863 -33.76 1.62 -35.02
C ARG A 863 -32.34 1.07 -35.15
N ILE A 864 -31.34 1.91 -34.93
CA ILE A 864 -29.92 1.56 -34.93
C ILE A 864 -29.60 0.78 -33.64
N SER A 865 -28.98 -0.39 -33.77
CA SER A 865 -28.54 -1.20 -32.63
C SER A 865 -27.04 -1.11 -32.36
N CYS A 866 -26.59 -1.53 -31.17
CA CYS A 866 -25.17 -1.67 -30.85
C CYS A 866 -24.42 -2.55 -31.86
N GLN A 867 -25.08 -3.57 -32.41
CA GLN A 867 -24.51 -4.45 -33.43
C GLN A 867 -24.29 -3.71 -34.76
N ASP A 868 -25.17 -2.78 -35.10
CA ASP A 868 -25.06 -1.99 -36.33
C ASP A 868 -23.94 -0.95 -36.21
N ILE A 869 -23.81 -0.30 -35.04
CA ILE A 869 -22.68 0.60 -34.72
C ILE A 869 -21.36 -0.18 -34.73
N THR A 870 -21.30 -1.33 -34.06
CA THR A 870 -20.11 -2.20 -34.04
C THR A 870 -19.68 -2.61 -35.44
N HIS A 871 -20.65 -3.02 -36.28
CA HIS A 871 -20.34 -3.40 -37.65
C HIS A 871 -19.88 -2.22 -38.50
N ALA A 872 -20.54 -1.07 -38.38
CA ALA A 872 -20.13 0.15 -39.09
C ALA A 872 -18.72 0.58 -38.68
N PHE A 873 -18.38 0.50 -37.38
CA PHE A 873 -17.05 0.77 -36.85
C PHE A 873 -15.98 -0.15 -37.46
N ARG A 874 -16.26 -1.46 -37.54
CA ARG A 874 -15.37 -2.43 -38.18
C ARG A 874 -15.21 -2.19 -39.67
N LYS A 875 -16.31 -1.98 -40.41
CA LYS A 875 -16.30 -1.75 -41.86
C LYS A 875 -15.56 -0.47 -42.24
N ALA A 876 -15.65 0.57 -41.42
CA ALA A 876 -14.91 1.82 -41.57
C ALA A 876 -13.44 1.73 -41.08
N LYS A 877 -12.97 0.52 -40.71
CA LYS A 877 -11.64 0.28 -40.13
C LYS A 877 -11.32 1.19 -38.94
N GLY A 878 -12.32 1.60 -38.16
CA GLY A 878 -12.16 2.34 -36.90
C GLY A 878 -11.46 3.71 -36.98
N GLY A 879 -11.17 4.24 -38.17
CA GLY A 879 -10.39 5.46 -38.34
C GLY A 879 -9.02 5.41 -37.63
N ILE A 880 -8.68 6.46 -36.88
CA ILE A 880 -7.42 6.54 -36.11
C ILE A 880 -7.28 5.40 -35.10
N VAL A 881 -8.38 4.96 -34.48
CA VAL A 881 -8.39 3.84 -33.53
C VAL A 881 -7.99 2.55 -34.24
N GLY A 882 -8.57 2.26 -35.41
CA GLY A 882 -8.23 1.05 -36.15
C GLY A 882 -6.82 1.08 -36.73
N GLN A 883 -6.29 2.25 -37.09
CA GLN A 883 -4.88 2.41 -37.47
C GLN A 883 -3.96 2.13 -36.27
N THR A 884 -4.26 2.67 -35.10
CA THR A 884 -3.49 2.42 -33.87
C THR A 884 -3.55 0.95 -33.48
N LEU A 885 -4.71 0.30 -33.56
CA LEU A 885 -4.86 -1.14 -33.32
C LEU A 885 -4.06 -1.96 -34.35
N ALA A 886 -4.11 -1.61 -35.64
CA ALA A 886 -3.33 -2.28 -36.68
C ALA A 886 -1.81 -2.15 -36.47
N THR A 887 -1.30 -0.97 -36.08
CA THR A 887 0.12 -0.78 -35.73
C THR A 887 0.56 -1.58 -34.51
N ARG A 888 -0.38 -1.98 -33.66
CA ARG A 888 -0.15 -2.87 -32.52
C ARG A 888 -0.40 -4.35 -32.86
N GLY A 889 -0.46 -4.70 -34.14
CA GLY A 889 -0.66 -6.07 -34.62
C GLY A 889 -2.11 -6.57 -34.58
N MET A 890 -3.08 -5.67 -34.52
CA MET A 890 -4.50 -5.99 -34.30
C MET A 890 -5.42 -5.30 -35.32
N PRO A 891 -5.35 -5.67 -36.61
CA PRO A 891 -6.24 -5.07 -37.60
C PRO A 891 -7.69 -5.45 -37.32
N LEU A 892 -8.60 -4.47 -37.36
CA LEU A 892 -10.05 -4.68 -37.16
C LEU A 892 -10.69 -5.63 -38.20
N ASP A 893 -9.98 -5.88 -39.30
CA ASP A 893 -10.34 -6.84 -40.34
C ASP A 893 -10.34 -8.29 -39.80
N ASP A 894 -9.52 -8.60 -38.78
CA ASP A 894 -9.40 -9.94 -38.16
C ASP A 894 -10.44 -10.22 -37.06
N TRP A 895 -11.34 -9.27 -36.78
CA TRP A 895 -12.29 -9.33 -35.66
C TRP A 895 -13.62 -9.98 -36.04
N ALA A 896 -13.63 -10.76 -37.15
CA ALA A 896 -14.81 -11.40 -37.80
C ALA A 896 -15.71 -12.15 -36.84
#